data_AF-A0A0D9P0I6-F1
#
_entry.id   AF-A0A0D9P0I6-F1
#
_cell.length_a   1.000
_cell.length_b   1.000
_cell.length_c   1.000
_cell.angle_alpha   90.00
_cell.angle_beta   90.00
_cell.angle_gamma   90.00
#
_symmetry.space_group_name_H-M   'P 1'
#
loop_
_entity.id
_entity.type
_entity.pdbx_description
1 polymer ?
#
loop_
_entity_poly.entity_id
_entity_poly.type
_entity_poly.pdbx_seq_one_letter_code
_entity_poly.pdbx_strand_id
1 'polypeptide(L)'
;MSLRTAGKAGSWYVASPDDLGSELDEYLSDVPETVDDSTLPIPGARIIIAPHAGYTFSGPCAAWAYKCLDLSKAKRVFVLGPSHTYYLDGCAVTTYSKYATPFGNLTVDRDIIQRVKEAAQMDDIPPSRDSAEHSLEMHLPYLYKRCEQTFGSPENFPTIVPILIGDNNREEEKAIGQVLVPYLKDEENAFIISSDFCHWGAHFQYMVYSPYNDPAQLINLRRGDKAPAGPPIHETIRLLDKAAMDAVESGHHDVFVDNLKSTKNTVCGRHPIGVAMAALELLSGEVADARKCRFRITQYQRSNLVEKPSDFSVSYVSAYAVLYGGRQNNYQQLGNTSDYYQGQQPREFVQNQSYRPDRGQNSNYQGSNFEMASLPQTAGRGGGKLSNEDLQEIRAIEDELKKATAKFDDLGRLQNRYLNEVNVADARNTKDRLDFLTSEITGQFDDLRRRVQQLRARTQQDGTFPPIVDTTRNSVTKALNTFSAMKQAHRKQYLAKVAREYNLAGQDASEEAIEAAIAEGADRQVFAQAMMQSNRTEHAQNALNNMRNRHQELENIERTLEQIAEMYQDMYSMVEQQDEVVMKIEEQTEVVNDNLDKGVGEINTAVKTARATRKKKWWCLGICVAIIIIIVIIVLIYIFVIRGTSGGNKNSKRELEDLTTTAVSSLRSIAVPHTRRFVPRATVDNGSRQGTNPLF
;
A
#
# COMPACT_ATOMS: atom_id res chain seq x y z
N MET A 1 -16.44 15.79 0.48
CA MET A 1 -17.33 14.91 1.30
C MET A 1 -16.85 14.92 2.75
N SER A 2 -17.72 14.58 3.73
CA SER A 2 -17.40 14.75 5.16
C SER A 2 -16.47 13.69 5.74
N LEU A 3 -16.71 12.41 5.44
CA LEU A 3 -16.00 11.27 6.02
C LEU A 3 -15.89 10.10 5.03
N ARG A 4 -14.67 9.60 4.84
CA ARG A 4 -14.40 8.30 4.20
C ARG A 4 -14.44 7.21 5.28
N THR A 5 -15.22 6.16 5.07
CA THR A 5 -15.34 5.04 6.03
C THR A 5 -14.12 4.13 5.98
N ALA A 6 -13.87 3.39 7.07
CA ALA A 6 -12.87 2.32 7.13
C ALA A 6 -13.41 1.07 6.42
N GLY A 7 -13.30 1.01 5.08
CA GLY A 7 -13.91 -0.02 4.25
C GLY A 7 -13.21 -1.38 4.32
N LYS A 8 -11.98 -1.42 4.85
CA LYS A 8 -11.12 -2.63 4.92
C LYS A 8 -11.13 -3.26 6.32
N ALA A 9 -11.69 -2.57 7.31
CA ALA A 9 -11.92 -3.09 8.65
C ALA A 9 -12.77 -4.38 8.62
N GLY A 10 -12.31 -5.41 9.32
CA GLY A 10 -12.97 -6.72 9.40
C GLY A 10 -12.67 -7.66 8.24
N SER A 11 -11.80 -7.27 7.30
CA SER A 11 -11.37 -8.13 6.18
C SER A 11 -9.86 -8.08 5.92
N TRP A 12 -9.23 -6.91 5.95
CA TRP A 12 -7.77 -6.73 5.79
C TRP A 12 -7.05 -6.52 7.13
N TYR A 13 -7.75 -5.97 8.11
CA TYR A 13 -7.31 -5.82 9.50
C TYR A 13 -8.53 -5.98 10.42
N VAL A 14 -8.31 -6.21 11.71
CA VAL A 14 -9.39 -6.47 12.68
C VAL A 14 -10.31 -5.25 12.84
N ALA A 15 -11.64 -5.44 12.83
CA ALA A 15 -12.61 -4.34 12.95
C ALA A 15 -12.82 -3.85 14.39
N SER A 16 -12.55 -4.71 15.38
CA SER A 16 -12.68 -4.41 16.79
C SER A 16 -11.52 -3.49 17.23
N PRO A 17 -11.79 -2.30 17.82
CA PRO A 17 -10.73 -1.37 18.19
C PRO A 17 -9.79 -1.95 19.26
N ASP A 18 -10.31 -2.67 20.23
CA ASP A 18 -9.50 -3.23 21.33
C ASP A 18 -8.58 -4.36 20.84
N ASP A 19 -9.10 -5.24 19.98
CA ASP A 19 -8.34 -6.35 19.39
C ASP A 19 -7.29 -5.83 18.40
N LEU A 20 -7.66 -4.88 17.52
CA LEU A 20 -6.71 -4.24 16.58
C LEU A 20 -5.65 -3.43 17.32
N GLY A 21 -6.02 -2.78 18.43
CA GLY A 21 -5.07 -2.07 19.27
C GLY A 21 -4.03 -3.02 19.86
N SER A 22 -4.48 -4.14 20.40
CA SER A 22 -3.62 -5.19 20.96
C SER A 22 -2.71 -5.81 19.89
N GLU A 23 -3.24 -6.13 18.71
CA GLU A 23 -2.48 -6.67 17.56
C GLU A 23 -1.37 -5.70 17.11
N LEU A 24 -1.68 -4.41 16.98
CA LEU A 24 -0.71 -3.38 16.60
C LEU A 24 0.32 -3.10 17.71
N ASP A 25 -0.09 -3.08 18.98
CA ASP A 25 0.83 -2.87 20.10
C ASP A 25 1.77 -4.08 20.28
N GLU A 26 1.33 -5.31 20.01
CA GLU A 26 2.18 -6.52 19.94
C GLU A 26 3.25 -6.36 18.85
N TYR A 27 2.85 -6.10 17.59
CA TYR A 27 3.79 -5.92 16.48
C TYR A 27 4.77 -4.76 16.71
N LEU A 28 4.31 -3.65 17.30
CA LEU A 28 5.17 -2.52 17.66
C LEU A 28 6.12 -2.87 18.82
N SER A 29 5.78 -3.81 19.70
CA SER A 29 6.64 -4.25 20.80
C SER A 29 7.73 -5.24 20.39
N ASP A 30 7.46 -6.07 19.36
CA ASP A 30 8.42 -7.03 18.80
C ASP A 30 9.60 -6.35 18.05
N VAL A 31 9.45 -5.10 17.64
CA VAL A 31 10.54 -4.31 17.06
C VAL A 31 11.52 -3.87 18.16
N PRO A 32 12.83 -4.23 18.08
CA PRO A 32 13.84 -3.85 19.06
C PRO A 32 13.88 -2.36 19.38
N GLU A 33 14.32 -1.99 20.59
CA GLU A 33 14.43 -0.58 21.02
C GLU A 33 15.44 0.23 20.19
N THR A 34 16.36 -0.46 19.51
CA THR A 34 17.37 0.12 18.62
C THR A 34 17.36 -0.54 17.24
N VAL A 35 17.47 0.28 16.20
CA VAL A 35 17.71 -0.15 14.80
C VAL A 35 18.82 0.75 14.26
N ASP A 36 19.76 0.18 13.49
CA ASP A 36 20.88 0.93 12.92
C ASP A 36 21.68 1.74 13.98
N ASP A 37 21.99 1.10 15.11
CA ASP A 37 22.66 1.68 16.28
C ASP A 37 21.96 2.93 16.86
N SER A 38 20.71 3.17 16.49
CA SER A 38 19.91 4.35 16.85
C SER A 38 18.68 3.93 17.66
N THR A 39 18.43 4.63 18.77
CA THR A 39 17.21 4.45 19.57
C THR A 39 15.97 4.86 18.77
N LEU A 40 14.87 4.12 18.92
CA LEU A 40 13.62 4.40 18.22
C LEU A 40 12.73 5.43 18.97
N PRO A 41 12.03 6.34 18.27
CA PRO A 41 12.08 6.57 16.82
C PRO A 41 13.38 7.25 16.39
N ILE A 42 13.79 6.99 15.14
CA ILE A 42 15.09 7.43 14.63
C ILE A 42 15.04 8.95 14.41
N PRO A 43 15.88 9.77 15.09
CA PRO A 43 15.75 11.22 15.04
C PRO A 43 15.82 11.80 13.62
N GLY A 44 14.74 12.48 13.20
CA GLY A 44 14.62 13.05 11.86
C GLY A 44 14.27 12.05 10.74
N ALA A 45 13.97 10.80 11.05
CA ALA A 45 13.39 9.83 10.11
C ALA A 45 11.92 10.17 9.82
N ARG A 46 11.72 11.14 8.92
CA ARG A 46 10.42 11.72 8.57
C ARG A 46 9.76 11.10 7.34
N ILE A 47 10.43 10.19 6.64
CA ILE A 47 9.85 9.42 5.53
C ILE A 47 10.00 7.92 5.82
N ILE A 48 8.97 7.13 5.55
CA ILE A 48 9.03 5.65 5.60
C ILE A 48 8.46 5.01 4.35
N ILE A 49 8.96 3.81 4.00
CA ILE A 49 8.26 2.86 3.13
C ILE A 49 7.69 1.77 4.03
N ALA A 50 6.42 1.42 3.83
CA ALA A 50 5.73 0.36 4.55
C ALA A 50 4.77 -0.42 3.64
N PRO A 51 4.53 -1.71 3.91
CA PRO A 51 3.64 -2.56 3.12
C PRO A 51 2.15 -2.23 3.35
N HIS A 52 1.29 -2.71 2.45
CA HIS A 52 -0.16 -2.50 2.49
C HIS A 52 -1.01 -3.76 2.26
N ALA A 53 -0.43 -4.96 2.20
CA ALA A 53 -1.22 -6.19 2.36
C ALA A 53 -1.93 -6.25 3.74
N GLY A 54 -2.82 -7.23 3.92
CA GLY A 54 -3.53 -7.45 5.19
C GLY A 54 -2.60 -7.66 6.39
N TYR A 55 -2.98 -7.14 7.56
CA TYR A 55 -2.10 -7.04 8.74
C TYR A 55 -1.60 -8.39 9.27
N THR A 56 -2.38 -9.47 9.12
CA THR A 56 -1.95 -10.83 9.46
C THR A 56 -0.70 -11.29 8.70
N PHE A 57 -0.40 -10.68 7.55
CA PHE A 57 0.78 -11.00 6.73
C PHE A 57 1.86 -9.92 6.85
N SER A 58 1.51 -8.66 6.62
CA SER A 58 2.47 -7.55 6.49
C SER A 58 2.58 -6.65 7.72
N GLY A 59 1.65 -6.80 8.67
CA GLY A 59 1.58 -6.01 9.91
C GLY A 59 2.89 -6.06 10.71
N PRO A 60 3.46 -7.25 11.00
CA PRO A 60 4.75 -7.38 11.67
C PRO A 60 5.90 -6.70 10.93
N CYS A 61 5.91 -6.72 9.58
CA CYS A 61 6.89 -5.98 8.79
C CYS A 61 6.71 -4.47 8.97
N ALA A 62 5.48 -3.96 8.76
CA ALA A 62 5.16 -2.53 8.81
C ALA A 62 5.54 -1.88 10.15
N ALA A 63 5.49 -2.62 11.27
CA ALA A 63 5.92 -2.14 12.58
C ALA A 63 7.34 -1.55 12.56
N TRP A 64 8.27 -2.15 11.80
CA TRP A 64 9.66 -1.69 11.69
C TRP A 64 9.74 -0.28 11.10
N ALA A 65 8.98 -0.01 10.05
CA ALA A 65 8.86 1.32 9.48
C ALA A 65 8.25 2.32 10.48
N TYR A 66 7.10 1.98 11.07
CA TYR A 66 6.39 2.86 11.99
C TYR A 66 7.13 3.16 13.29
N LYS A 67 7.93 2.21 13.80
CA LYS A 67 8.81 2.44 14.95
C LYS A 67 10.01 3.33 14.60
N CYS A 68 10.51 3.29 13.36
CA CYS A 68 11.54 4.23 12.90
C CYS A 68 11.00 5.66 12.73
N LEU A 69 9.74 5.82 12.33
CA LEU A 69 9.11 7.11 12.03
C LEU A 69 9.11 8.07 13.24
N ASP A 70 9.81 9.20 13.08
CA ASP A 70 9.83 10.33 14.02
C ASP A 70 8.70 11.32 13.71
N LEU A 71 7.65 11.27 14.53
CA LEU A 71 6.52 12.18 14.48
C LEU A 71 6.66 13.38 15.44
N SER A 72 7.74 13.53 16.19
CA SER A 72 7.84 14.48 17.32
C SER A 72 7.55 15.96 16.98
N LYS A 73 7.74 16.35 15.71
CA LYS A 73 7.44 17.69 15.17
C LYS A 73 6.26 17.72 14.19
N ALA A 74 5.68 16.57 13.85
CA ALA A 74 4.76 16.46 12.74
C ALA A 74 3.43 17.19 13.02
N LYS A 75 3.06 18.09 12.11
CA LYS A 75 1.71 18.69 12.02
C LYS A 75 0.95 18.20 10.79
N ARG A 76 1.66 17.64 9.79
CA ARG A 76 1.09 17.08 8.57
C ARG A 76 1.78 15.75 8.23
N VAL A 77 1.01 14.75 7.81
CA VAL A 77 1.51 13.45 7.34
C VAL A 77 0.97 13.16 5.94
N PHE A 78 1.86 13.17 4.96
CA PHE A 78 1.55 12.76 3.59
C PHE A 78 1.47 11.23 3.52
N VAL A 79 0.45 10.71 2.86
CA VAL A 79 0.30 9.27 2.62
C VAL A 79 0.21 9.09 1.11
N LEU A 80 1.28 8.53 0.52
CA LEU A 80 1.40 8.31 -0.92
C LEU A 80 1.18 6.82 -1.18
N GLY A 81 0.18 6.46 -2.00
CA GLY A 81 -0.08 5.06 -2.32
C GLY A 81 -0.43 4.81 -3.78
N PRO A 82 -0.18 3.60 -4.30
CA PRO A 82 -0.54 3.25 -5.67
C PRO A 82 -2.06 3.11 -5.83
N SER A 83 -2.56 3.35 -7.04
CA SER A 83 -3.94 3.00 -7.42
C SER A 83 -4.05 1.53 -7.83
N HIS A 84 -4.99 0.81 -7.23
CA HIS A 84 -5.38 -0.55 -7.63
C HIS A 84 -6.79 -0.61 -8.19
N THR A 85 -7.66 0.28 -7.69
CA THR A 85 -9.12 0.19 -7.94
C THR A 85 -9.58 0.80 -9.26
N TYR A 86 -8.71 1.49 -10.01
CA TYR A 86 -8.97 1.98 -11.36
C TYR A 86 -7.65 2.37 -12.03
N TYR A 87 -7.61 2.40 -13.36
CA TYR A 87 -6.51 3.04 -14.08
C TYR A 87 -6.48 4.54 -13.79
N LEU A 88 -5.35 5.03 -13.30
CA LEU A 88 -5.06 6.43 -13.04
C LEU A 88 -3.80 6.80 -13.84
N ASP A 89 -3.91 7.81 -14.70
CA ASP A 89 -2.78 8.50 -15.34
C ASP A 89 -2.32 9.63 -14.40
N GLY A 90 -1.03 9.71 -14.08
CA GLY A 90 -0.50 10.73 -13.17
C GLY A 90 -0.89 10.50 -11.70
N CYS A 91 -1.54 11.50 -11.07
CA CYS A 91 -1.83 11.51 -9.63
C CYS A 91 -3.23 12.08 -9.33
N ALA A 92 -3.82 11.64 -8.23
CA ALA A 92 -5.13 12.13 -7.75
C ALA A 92 -5.15 12.34 -6.23
N VAL A 93 -5.98 13.27 -5.77
CA VAL A 93 -6.13 13.62 -4.34
C VAL A 93 -7.55 13.38 -3.85
N THR A 94 -7.71 13.05 -2.56
CA THR A 94 -9.03 12.78 -1.99
C THR A 94 -9.95 14.00 -2.01
N THR A 95 -11.26 13.77 -2.09
CA THR A 95 -12.31 14.79 -1.88
C THR A 95 -12.93 14.78 -0.48
N TYR A 96 -12.48 13.89 0.41
CA TYR A 96 -12.95 13.81 1.80
C TYR A 96 -12.23 14.79 2.74
N SER A 97 -12.90 15.19 3.83
CA SER A 97 -12.30 16.00 4.91
C SER A 97 -11.79 15.18 6.11
N LYS A 98 -12.18 13.90 6.22
CA LYS A 98 -11.76 12.98 7.28
C LYS A 98 -11.70 11.55 6.74
N TYR A 99 -10.78 10.76 7.26
CA TYR A 99 -10.68 9.32 7.03
C TYR A 99 -10.92 8.59 8.36
N ALA A 100 -11.84 7.62 8.38
CA ALA A 100 -12.11 6.81 9.56
C ALA A 100 -11.08 5.69 9.75
N THR A 101 -10.84 5.34 11.01
CA THR A 101 -10.20 4.10 11.48
C THR A 101 -11.08 3.50 12.58
N PRO A 102 -10.87 2.24 13.00
CA PRO A 102 -11.57 1.68 14.16
C PRO A 102 -11.38 2.48 15.46
N PHE A 103 -10.23 3.13 15.64
CA PHE A 103 -9.92 3.93 16.83
C PHE A 103 -10.56 5.33 16.82
N GLY A 104 -10.75 5.90 15.64
CA GLY A 104 -11.19 7.29 15.48
C GLY A 104 -10.89 7.86 14.08
N ASN A 105 -11.18 9.14 13.88
CA ASN A 105 -11.05 9.79 12.58
C ASN A 105 -9.76 10.63 12.49
N LEU A 106 -9.00 10.44 11.41
CA LEU A 106 -7.91 11.34 11.02
C LEU A 106 -8.46 12.49 10.17
N THR A 107 -7.99 13.72 10.41
CA THR A 107 -8.45 14.92 9.69
C THR A 107 -7.58 15.19 8.47
N VAL A 108 -8.20 15.41 7.32
CA VAL A 108 -7.51 15.66 6.05
C VAL A 108 -7.19 17.15 5.89
N ASP A 109 -5.95 17.49 5.54
CA ASP A 109 -5.55 18.86 5.22
C ASP A 109 -6.03 19.28 3.83
N ARG A 110 -7.22 19.87 3.78
CA ARG A 110 -7.84 20.33 2.53
C ARG A 110 -7.06 21.45 1.83
N ASP A 111 -6.37 22.29 2.60
CA ASP A 111 -5.64 23.45 2.07
C ASP A 111 -4.34 22.99 1.40
N ILE A 112 -3.62 22.05 2.01
CA ILE A 112 -2.43 21.46 1.42
C ILE A 112 -2.78 20.55 0.25
N ILE A 113 -3.86 19.75 0.32
CA ILE A 113 -4.39 19.01 -0.83
C ILE A 113 -4.59 19.94 -2.03
N GLN A 114 -5.28 21.07 -1.85
CA GLN A 114 -5.59 21.96 -2.96
C GLN A 114 -4.31 22.56 -3.59
N ARG A 115 -3.32 22.93 -2.78
CA ARG A 115 -2.03 23.47 -3.27
C ARG A 115 -1.22 22.43 -4.04
N VAL A 116 -1.11 21.21 -3.54
CA VAL A 116 -0.36 20.13 -4.21
C VAL A 116 -1.08 19.74 -5.51
N LYS A 117 -2.42 19.66 -5.47
CA LYS A 117 -3.27 19.40 -6.64
C LYS A 117 -3.03 20.41 -7.75
N GLU A 118 -3.06 21.71 -7.43
CA GLU A 118 -2.82 22.78 -8.40
C GLU A 118 -1.38 22.78 -8.93
N ALA A 119 -0.39 22.54 -8.07
CA ALA A 119 1.03 22.57 -8.43
C ALA A 119 1.44 21.39 -9.33
N ALA A 120 0.89 20.19 -9.09
CA ALA A 120 1.18 18.98 -9.86
C ALA A 120 0.09 18.62 -10.89
N GLN A 121 -0.95 19.45 -11.06
CA GLN A 121 -2.10 19.19 -11.95
C GLN A 121 -2.81 17.85 -11.68
N MET A 122 -2.99 17.50 -10.41
CA MET A 122 -3.61 16.23 -9.99
C MET A 122 -5.14 16.26 -10.15
N ASP A 123 -5.73 15.09 -10.38
CA ASP A 123 -7.18 14.89 -10.42
C ASP A 123 -7.80 14.75 -9.02
N ASP A 124 -9.13 14.73 -8.93
CA ASP A 124 -9.84 14.26 -7.73
C ASP A 124 -10.05 12.74 -7.81
N ILE A 125 -9.72 12.01 -6.73
CA ILE A 125 -10.06 10.58 -6.66
C ILE A 125 -11.59 10.45 -6.66
N PRO A 126 -12.19 9.64 -7.56
CA PRO A 126 -13.63 9.39 -7.54
C PRO A 126 -14.05 8.80 -6.17
N PRO A 127 -15.06 9.33 -5.46
CA PRO A 127 -15.32 8.95 -4.07
C PRO A 127 -15.58 7.45 -3.81
N SER A 128 -16.15 6.76 -4.80
CA SER A 128 -16.31 5.29 -4.77
C SER A 128 -14.97 4.56 -4.88
N ARG A 129 -14.06 5.03 -5.74
CA ARG A 129 -12.71 4.49 -5.89
C ARG A 129 -11.84 4.80 -4.67
N ASP A 130 -11.93 6.02 -4.14
CA ASP A 130 -11.27 6.39 -2.87
C ASP A 130 -11.70 5.45 -1.73
N SER A 131 -13.01 5.20 -1.58
CA SER A 131 -13.55 4.29 -0.57
C SER A 131 -13.21 2.80 -0.82
N ALA A 132 -13.03 2.42 -2.09
CA ALA A 132 -12.63 1.07 -2.48
C ALA A 132 -11.12 0.85 -2.35
N GLU A 133 -10.29 1.90 -2.45
CA GLU A 133 -8.84 1.78 -2.42
C GLU A 133 -8.35 1.34 -1.03
N HIS A 134 -7.32 0.50 -1.01
CA HIS A 134 -6.77 -0.04 0.24
C HIS A 134 -5.38 0.54 0.53
N SER A 135 -4.58 0.89 -0.48
CA SER A 135 -3.19 1.33 -0.28
C SER A 135 -3.06 2.48 0.72
N LEU A 136 -3.94 3.49 0.63
CA LEU A 136 -4.01 4.61 1.58
C LEU A 136 -4.60 4.22 2.94
N GLU A 137 -5.55 3.27 2.97
CA GLU A 137 -6.28 2.90 4.19
C GLU A 137 -5.44 2.05 5.15
N MET A 138 -4.60 1.16 4.62
CA MET A 138 -3.80 0.22 5.41
C MET A 138 -2.73 0.90 6.27
N HIS A 139 -2.44 2.18 6.01
CA HIS A 139 -1.54 3.00 6.83
C HIS A 139 -2.24 3.74 7.98
N LEU A 140 -3.56 3.88 7.96
CA LEU A 140 -4.27 4.77 8.90
C LEU A 140 -4.33 4.22 10.34
N PRO A 141 -4.63 2.92 10.59
CA PRO A 141 -4.64 2.40 11.96
C PRO A 141 -3.27 2.47 12.64
N TYR A 142 -2.20 2.10 11.92
CA TYR A 142 -0.82 2.27 12.39
C TYR A 142 -0.46 3.73 12.66
N LEU A 143 -0.78 4.64 11.74
CA LEU A 143 -0.55 6.07 11.94
C LEU A 143 -1.32 6.60 13.14
N TYR A 144 -2.59 6.21 13.31
CA TYR A 144 -3.40 6.59 14.47
C TYR A 144 -2.72 6.16 15.79
N LYS A 145 -2.24 4.91 15.86
CA LYS A 145 -1.53 4.40 17.04
C LYS A 145 -0.21 5.11 17.33
N ARG A 146 0.59 5.41 16.30
CA ARG A 146 1.83 6.20 16.47
C ARG A 146 1.54 7.65 16.85
N CYS A 147 0.44 8.23 16.37
CA CYS A 147 -0.03 9.54 16.81
C CYS A 147 -0.53 9.53 18.26
N GLU A 148 -1.28 8.51 18.69
CA GLU A 148 -1.71 8.31 20.08
C GLU A 148 -0.50 8.25 21.02
N GLN A 149 0.51 7.45 20.67
CA GLN A 149 1.76 7.31 21.43
C GLN A 149 2.61 8.60 21.46
N THR A 150 2.51 9.48 20.46
CA THR A 150 3.36 10.70 20.34
C THR A 150 2.69 11.97 20.87
N PHE A 151 1.39 12.13 20.63
CA PHE A 151 0.62 13.35 20.90
C PHE A 151 -0.47 13.16 21.96
N GLY A 152 -0.69 11.93 22.44
CA GLY A 152 -1.65 11.58 23.48
C GLY A 152 -3.10 11.54 23.01
N SER A 153 -3.61 12.61 22.40
CA SER A 153 -5.04 12.77 22.11
C SER A 153 -5.34 13.29 20.69
N PRO A 154 -6.47 12.88 20.07
CA PRO A 154 -6.75 13.12 18.65
C PRO A 154 -6.82 14.60 18.22
N GLU A 155 -7.13 15.52 19.14
CA GLU A 155 -7.12 16.96 18.87
C GLU A 155 -5.71 17.54 18.63
N ASN A 156 -4.66 16.82 19.05
CA ASN A 156 -3.26 17.18 18.85
C ASN A 156 -2.62 16.43 17.67
N PHE A 157 -3.35 15.55 16.99
CA PHE A 157 -2.79 14.74 15.90
C PHE A 157 -2.48 15.60 14.66
N PRO A 158 -1.42 15.28 13.91
CA PRO A 158 -1.18 15.88 12.61
C PRO A 158 -2.34 15.60 11.64
N THR A 159 -2.60 16.55 10.75
CA THR A 159 -3.50 16.34 9.63
C THR A 159 -2.86 15.40 8.59
N ILE A 160 -3.67 14.71 7.79
CA ILE A 160 -3.18 13.83 6.73
C ILE A 160 -3.36 14.45 5.34
N VAL A 161 -2.45 14.12 4.41
CA VAL A 161 -2.52 14.48 2.99
C VAL A 161 -2.47 13.19 2.16
N PRO A 162 -3.62 12.53 1.90
CA PRO A 162 -3.69 11.33 1.07
C PRO A 162 -3.57 11.69 -0.42
N ILE A 163 -2.62 11.06 -1.10
CA ILE A 163 -2.37 11.22 -2.54
C ILE A 163 -2.27 9.82 -3.17
N LEU A 164 -3.10 9.57 -4.17
CA LEU A 164 -3.05 8.38 -4.98
C LEU A 164 -2.15 8.63 -6.20
N ILE A 165 -1.22 7.72 -6.46
CA ILE A 165 -0.24 7.81 -7.54
C ILE A 165 -0.53 6.67 -8.50
N GLY A 166 -0.83 7.01 -9.74
CA GLY A 166 -1.18 6.07 -10.81
C GLY A 166 0.05 5.61 -11.60
N ASP A 167 -0.19 5.23 -12.85
CA ASP A 167 0.88 4.99 -13.82
C ASP A 167 1.55 6.33 -14.17
N ASN A 168 2.87 6.40 -14.02
CA ASN A 168 3.68 7.58 -14.27
C ASN A 168 4.97 7.17 -14.99
N ASN A 169 5.43 7.99 -15.93
CA ASN A 169 6.78 7.83 -16.48
C ASN A 169 7.85 8.54 -15.63
N ARG A 170 9.12 8.27 -15.95
CA ARG A 170 10.30 8.78 -15.24
C ARG A 170 10.32 10.31 -15.11
N GLU A 171 9.86 11.01 -16.14
CA GLU A 171 9.82 12.47 -16.18
C GLU A 171 8.68 13.03 -15.32
N GLU A 172 7.53 12.36 -15.28
CA GLU A 172 6.40 12.67 -14.38
C GLU A 172 6.75 12.42 -12.91
N GLU A 173 7.35 11.27 -12.58
CA GLU A 173 7.82 10.95 -11.22
C GLU A 173 8.76 12.05 -10.69
N LYS A 174 9.68 12.51 -11.53
CA LYS A 174 10.58 13.65 -11.21
C LYS A 174 9.86 14.98 -11.08
N ALA A 175 8.87 15.26 -11.93
CA ALA A 175 8.09 16.49 -11.86
C ALA A 175 7.25 16.55 -10.57
N ILE A 176 6.60 15.45 -10.18
CA ILE A 176 5.82 15.34 -8.94
C ILE A 176 6.76 15.40 -7.72
N GLY A 177 7.88 14.67 -7.76
CA GLY A 177 8.91 14.74 -6.71
C GLY A 177 9.39 16.18 -6.48
N GLN A 178 9.64 16.94 -7.55
CA GLN A 178 10.00 18.36 -7.48
C GLN A 178 8.90 19.24 -6.85
N VAL A 179 7.60 18.93 -7.05
CA VAL A 179 6.49 19.61 -6.37
C VAL A 179 6.45 19.28 -4.88
N LEU A 180 6.86 18.07 -4.47
CA LEU A 180 6.89 17.65 -3.07
C LEU A 180 8.11 18.16 -2.29
N VAL A 181 9.23 18.48 -2.95
CA VAL A 181 10.47 18.98 -2.31
C VAL A 181 10.25 20.06 -1.22
N PRO A 182 9.46 21.14 -1.42
CA PRO A 182 9.21 22.15 -0.37
C PRO A 182 8.56 21.57 0.89
N TYR A 183 7.71 20.55 0.73
CA TYR A 183 7.05 19.86 1.83
C TYR A 183 7.99 18.90 2.55
N LEU A 184 8.92 18.24 1.86
CA LEU A 184 9.98 17.46 2.53
C LEU A 184 10.92 18.37 3.34
N LYS A 185 11.26 19.57 2.85
CA LYS A 185 12.14 20.52 3.58
C LYS A 185 11.56 21.03 4.89
N ASP A 186 10.24 21.14 4.99
CA ASP A 186 9.54 21.55 6.21
C ASP A 186 9.56 20.42 7.25
N GLU A 187 10.15 20.70 8.42
CA GLU A 187 10.31 19.75 9.53
C GLU A 187 9.00 19.34 10.18
N GLU A 188 7.91 20.09 9.96
CA GLU A 188 6.57 19.76 10.46
C GLU A 188 5.85 18.69 9.61
N ASN A 189 6.49 18.20 8.54
CA ASN A 189 5.90 17.21 7.64
C ASN A 189 6.57 15.84 7.79
N ALA A 190 5.77 14.78 7.77
CA ALA A 190 6.21 13.40 7.60
C ALA A 190 5.52 12.76 6.38
N PHE A 191 6.09 11.65 5.89
CA PHE A 191 5.67 10.98 4.66
C PHE A 191 5.62 9.47 4.87
N ILE A 192 4.54 8.83 4.42
CA ILE A 192 4.35 7.39 4.39
C ILE A 192 4.20 6.98 2.93
N ILE A 193 5.11 6.13 2.46
CA ILE A 193 5.15 5.60 1.10
C ILE A 193 4.64 4.15 1.15
N SER A 194 3.52 3.91 0.49
CA SER A 194 2.81 2.64 0.51
C SER A 194 3.35 1.71 -0.58
N SER A 195 3.94 0.56 -0.21
CA SER A 195 4.39 -0.44 -1.19
C SER A 195 4.60 -1.83 -0.57
N ASP A 196 3.93 -2.83 -1.12
CA ASP A 196 4.44 -4.20 -1.15
C ASP A 196 5.49 -4.34 -2.29
N PHE A 197 6.23 -5.45 -2.32
CA PHE A 197 7.36 -5.69 -3.25
C PHE A 197 7.00 -6.76 -4.30
N CYS A 198 7.81 -7.80 -4.56
CA CYS A 198 7.46 -8.84 -5.53
C CYS A 198 6.13 -9.53 -5.22
N HIS A 199 5.18 -9.45 -6.13
CA HIS A 199 3.99 -10.30 -6.22
C HIS A 199 4.32 -11.45 -7.20
N TRP A 200 4.65 -12.63 -6.68
CA TRP A 200 5.05 -13.79 -7.47
C TRP A 200 3.95 -14.85 -7.54
N GLY A 201 3.66 -15.36 -8.73
CA GLY A 201 2.71 -16.44 -8.96
C GLY A 201 1.91 -16.27 -10.24
N ALA A 202 1.20 -17.33 -10.63
CA ALA A 202 0.41 -17.36 -11.87
C ALA A 202 -0.71 -16.29 -11.90
N HIS A 203 -1.33 -16.01 -10.74
CA HIS A 203 -2.40 -15.02 -10.59
C HIS A 203 -1.92 -13.58 -10.81
N PHE A 204 -0.66 -13.29 -10.48
CA PHE A 204 -0.02 -11.99 -10.73
C PHE A 204 0.63 -11.91 -12.12
N GLN A 205 0.45 -12.95 -12.96
CA GLN A 205 1.10 -13.11 -14.27
C GLN A 205 2.64 -13.00 -14.22
N TYR A 206 3.24 -13.24 -13.04
CA TYR A 206 4.65 -13.00 -12.78
C TYR A 206 5.30 -14.24 -12.16
N MET A 207 5.94 -15.05 -13.00
CA MET A 207 6.51 -16.35 -12.64
C MET A 207 8.00 -16.43 -12.99
N VAL A 208 8.71 -15.33 -12.79
CA VAL A 208 10.14 -15.18 -13.10
C VAL A 208 11.00 -16.07 -12.20
N TYR A 209 11.97 -16.76 -12.77
CA TYR A 209 12.88 -17.68 -12.09
C TYR A 209 14.31 -17.57 -12.64
N SER A 210 15.33 -17.68 -11.79
CA SER A 210 16.73 -17.75 -12.17
C SER A 210 17.33 -19.12 -11.84
N PRO A 211 17.61 -19.99 -12.84
CA PRO A 211 18.24 -21.29 -12.62
C PRO A 211 19.64 -21.22 -12.00
N TYR A 212 20.28 -20.04 -12.04
CA TYR A 212 21.66 -19.81 -11.62
C TYR A 212 21.79 -18.78 -10.49
N ASN A 213 20.67 -18.31 -9.93
CA ASN A 213 20.61 -17.21 -8.95
C ASN A 213 21.31 -15.91 -9.43
N ASP A 214 21.20 -15.63 -10.73
CA ASP A 214 21.73 -14.46 -11.42
C ASP A 214 20.56 -13.65 -12.02
N PRO A 215 20.42 -12.34 -11.69
CA PRO A 215 19.31 -11.51 -12.17
C PRO A 215 19.43 -11.15 -13.67
N ALA A 216 20.55 -11.45 -14.32
CA ALA A 216 20.70 -11.35 -15.78
C ALA A 216 20.21 -12.61 -16.52
N GLN A 217 19.95 -13.73 -15.80
CA GLN A 217 19.61 -15.03 -16.38
C GLN A 217 18.22 -15.50 -15.94
N LEU A 218 17.21 -14.72 -16.32
CA LEU A 218 15.81 -14.92 -15.96
C LEU A 218 15.05 -15.72 -17.03
N ILE A 219 14.27 -16.70 -16.59
CA ILE A 219 13.26 -17.42 -17.38
C ILE A 219 11.88 -17.24 -16.76
N ASN A 220 10.82 -17.50 -17.51
CA ASN A 220 9.46 -17.56 -16.98
C ASN A 220 9.02 -19.01 -16.83
N LEU A 221 8.62 -19.39 -15.61
CA LEU A 221 7.95 -20.66 -15.32
C LEU A 221 6.46 -20.58 -15.70
N ARG A 222 5.81 -21.74 -15.75
CA ARG A 222 4.37 -21.90 -15.93
C ARG A 222 3.78 -22.67 -14.75
N ARG A 223 2.53 -22.40 -14.40
CA ARG A 223 1.85 -23.05 -13.25
C ARG A 223 1.90 -24.58 -13.26
N GLY A 224 1.91 -25.20 -14.44
CA GLY A 224 1.98 -26.66 -14.61
C GLY A 224 3.39 -27.24 -14.72
N ASP A 225 4.44 -26.43 -14.63
CA ASP A 225 5.82 -26.92 -14.64
C ASP A 225 6.15 -27.63 -13.32
N LYS A 226 7.15 -28.51 -13.35
CA LYS A 226 7.68 -29.13 -12.12
C LYS A 226 8.50 -28.11 -11.33
N ALA A 227 8.64 -28.35 -10.01
CA ALA A 227 9.62 -27.65 -9.18
C ALA A 227 11.00 -27.65 -9.88
N PRO A 228 11.67 -26.48 -10.02
CA PRO A 228 12.99 -26.41 -10.61
C PRO A 228 14.02 -27.25 -9.84
N ALA A 229 14.99 -27.81 -10.55
CA ALA A 229 16.11 -28.56 -9.96
C ALA A 229 17.30 -27.67 -9.55
N GLY A 230 17.19 -26.35 -9.76
CA GLY A 230 18.19 -25.35 -9.35
C GLY A 230 17.87 -24.80 -7.94
N PRO A 231 18.26 -23.55 -7.64
CA PRO A 231 17.85 -22.86 -6.42
C PRO A 231 16.32 -22.85 -6.26
N PRO A 232 15.78 -22.84 -5.03
CA PRO A 232 14.35 -22.66 -4.80
C PRO A 232 13.82 -21.36 -5.42
N ILE A 233 12.55 -21.36 -5.85
CA ILE A 233 11.94 -20.19 -6.50
C ILE A 233 12.00 -18.95 -5.61
N HIS A 234 11.79 -19.13 -4.30
CA HIS A 234 11.90 -18.05 -3.32
C HIS A 234 13.28 -17.37 -3.28
N GLU A 235 14.38 -18.04 -3.62
CA GLU A 235 15.68 -17.35 -3.71
C GLU A 235 15.77 -16.45 -4.95
N THR A 236 15.09 -16.76 -6.05
CA THR A 236 14.92 -15.78 -7.14
C THR A 236 14.09 -14.58 -6.69
N ILE A 237 12.99 -14.81 -5.97
CA ILE A 237 12.16 -13.70 -5.43
C ILE A 237 13.03 -12.78 -4.56
N ARG A 238 13.79 -13.36 -3.63
CA ARG A 238 14.75 -12.63 -2.77
C ARG A 238 15.80 -11.86 -3.57
N LEU A 239 16.33 -12.47 -4.64
CA LEU A 239 17.33 -11.84 -5.51
C LEU A 239 16.77 -10.58 -6.21
N LEU A 240 15.54 -10.66 -6.72
CA LEU A 240 14.88 -9.55 -7.42
C LEU A 240 14.45 -8.45 -6.46
N ASP A 241 13.89 -8.80 -5.30
CA ASP A 241 13.56 -7.83 -4.26
C ASP A 241 14.80 -7.18 -3.67
N LYS A 242 15.89 -7.94 -3.47
CA LYS A 242 17.18 -7.35 -3.06
C LYS A 242 17.70 -6.38 -4.10
N ALA A 243 17.62 -6.69 -5.39
CA ALA A 243 18.06 -5.76 -6.43
C ALA A 243 17.22 -4.47 -6.44
N ALA A 244 15.92 -4.55 -6.17
CA ALA A 244 15.04 -3.38 -6.01
C ALA A 244 15.36 -2.59 -4.72
N MET A 245 15.58 -3.27 -3.59
CA MET A 245 16.00 -2.66 -2.32
C MET A 245 17.36 -1.95 -2.43
N ASP A 246 18.36 -2.59 -3.02
CA ASP A 246 19.69 -2.01 -3.25
C ASP A 246 19.60 -0.76 -4.14
N ALA A 247 18.68 -0.75 -5.12
CA ALA A 247 18.40 0.42 -5.94
C ALA A 247 17.69 1.54 -5.14
N VAL A 248 16.77 1.21 -4.22
CA VAL A 248 16.14 2.18 -3.30
C VAL A 248 17.17 2.80 -2.34
N GLU A 249 18.07 2.01 -1.77
CA GLU A 249 19.15 2.49 -0.88
C GLU A 249 20.22 3.31 -1.59
N SER A 250 20.35 3.17 -2.92
CA SER A 250 21.28 3.98 -3.72
C SER A 250 21.00 5.48 -3.65
N GLY A 251 19.74 5.86 -3.37
CA GLY A 251 19.28 7.25 -3.38
C GLY A 251 19.11 7.87 -4.78
N HIS A 252 19.34 7.09 -5.85
CA HIS A 252 19.22 7.54 -7.23
C HIS A 252 17.93 7.03 -7.88
N HIS A 253 17.05 7.96 -8.26
CA HIS A 253 15.77 7.64 -8.91
C HIS A 253 15.94 6.73 -10.12
N ASP A 254 16.89 7.09 -10.99
CA ASP A 254 17.01 6.45 -12.29
C ASP A 254 17.49 5.00 -12.21
N VAL A 255 18.26 4.67 -11.16
CA VAL A 255 18.73 3.30 -10.87
C VAL A 255 17.56 2.40 -10.48
N PHE A 256 16.60 2.91 -9.70
CA PHE A 256 15.40 2.18 -9.31
C PHE A 256 14.47 1.92 -10.51
N VAL A 257 14.21 2.94 -11.33
CA VAL A 257 13.39 2.79 -12.55
C VAL A 257 14.05 1.81 -13.55
N ASP A 258 15.38 1.84 -13.72
CA ASP A 258 16.10 0.91 -14.59
C ASP A 258 16.13 -0.53 -14.03
N ASN A 259 16.24 -0.69 -12.71
CA ASN A 259 16.12 -1.99 -12.05
C ASN A 259 14.74 -2.62 -12.31
N LEU A 260 13.65 -1.90 -12.08
CA LEU A 260 12.30 -2.41 -12.35
C LEU A 260 12.08 -2.68 -13.84
N LYS A 261 12.62 -1.82 -14.72
CA LYS A 261 12.52 -2.01 -16.18
C LYS A 261 13.22 -3.28 -16.67
N SER A 262 14.35 -3.65 -16.07
CA SER A 262 15.15 -4.83 -16.44
C SER A 262 14.65 -6.12 -15.79
N THR A 263 14.29 -6.09 -14.50
CA THR A 263 13.80 -7.27 -13.76
C THR A 263 12.33 -7.59 -14.03
N LYS A 264 11.52 -6.57 -14.35
CA LYS A 264 10.04 -6.61 -14.35
C LYS A 264 9.42 -6.87 -12.98
N ASN A 265 10.15 -6.64 -11.89
CA ASN A 265 9.65 -6.92 -10.53
C ASN A 265 8.34 -6.16 -10.24
N THR A 266 7.35 -6.87 -9.70
CA THR A 266 5.96 -6.45 -9.53
C THR A 266 5.70 -5.58 -8.30
N VAL A 267 6.67 -4.70 -7.97
CA VAL A 267 6.57 -3.73 -6.87
C VAL A 267 5.38 -2.79 -7.12
N CYS A 268 4.31 -2.95 -6.34
CA CYS A 268 3.04 -2.24 -6.57
C CYS A 268 3.18 -0.72 -6.34
N GLY A 269 3.89 -0.31 -5.29
CA GLY A 269 4.19 1.09 -4.96
C GLY A 269 5.39 1.68 -5.70
N ARG A 270 5.78 1.12 -6.86
CA ARG A 270 6.90 1.61 -7.68
C ARG A 270 6.86 3.12 -7.94
N HIS A 271 5.69 3.67 -8.29
CA HIS A 271 5.54 5.10 -8.59
C HIS A 271 5.57 5.98 -7.33
N PRO A 272 4.88 5.64 -6.22
CA PRO A 272 5.12 6.28 -4.92
C PRO A 272 6.59 6.29 -4.46
N ILE A 273 7.30 5.17 -4.62
CA ILE A 273 8.73 5.07 -4.31
C ILE A 273 9.54 5.97 -5.25
N GLY A 274 9.29 5.93 -6.57
CA GLY A 274 9.93 6.79 -7.58
C GLY A 274 9.75 8.27 -7.25
N VAL A 275 8.52 8.74 -7.06
CA VAL A 275 8.21 10.13 -6.65
C VAL A 275 8.96 10.54 -5.38
N ALA A 276 9.00 9.67 -4.36
CA ALA A 276 9.72 9.94 -3.12
C ALA A 276 11.25 9.98 -3.33
N MET A 277 11.80 9.04 -4.11
CA MET A 277 13.22 8.98 -4.45
C MET A 277 13.66 10.20 -5.28
N ALA A 278 12.87 10.65 -6.25
CA ALA A 278 13.16 11.86 -7.02
C ALA A 278 13.20 13.12 -6.14
N ALA A 279 12.27 13.25 -5.19
CA ALA A 279 12.27 14.34 -4.22
C ALA A 279 13.48 14.27 -3.28
N LEU A 280 13.85 13.07 -2.82
CA LEU A 280 15.01 12.81 -1.97
C LEU A 280 16.34 13.08 -2.68
N GLU A 281 16.49 12.65 -3.93
CA GLU A 281 17.68 12.87 -4.75
C GLU A 281 17.97 14.36 -4.94
N LEU A 282 16.93 15.16 -5.23
CA LEU A 282 17.02 16.63 -5.30
C LEU A 282 17.49 17.27 -3.97
N LEU A 283 17.06 16.72 -2.83
CA LEU A 283 17.50 17.19 -1.51
C LEU A 283 18.92 16.74 -1.16
N SER A 284 19.36 15.57 -1.64
CA SER A 284 20.70 15.05 -1.36
C SER A 284 21.80 16.00 -1.84
N GLY A 285 21.59 16.66 -2.98
CA GLY A 285 22.51 17.66 -3.54
C GLY A 285 22.67 18.94 -2.70
N GLU A 286 21.79 19.19 -1.72
CA GLU A 286 21.88 20.32 -0.79
C GLU A 286 22.55 19.96 0.55
N VAL A 287 22.86 18.68 0.80
CA VAL A 287 23.27 18.15 2.12
C VAL A 287 24.69 17.56 2.10
N ALA A 288 25.48 17.88 3.13
CA ALA A 288 26.88 17.44 3.22
C ALA A 288 27.09 16.01 3.78
N ASP A 289 26.11 15.45 4.51
CA ASP A 289 26.16 14.06 5.00
C ASP A 289 25.40 13.15 4.02
N ALA A 290 26.16 12.39 3.22
CA ALA A 290 25.63 11.50 2.20
C ALA A 290 24.70 10.38 2.73
N ARG A 291 24.63 10.17 4.05
CA ARG A 291 23.72 9.20 4.69
C ARG A 291 22.30 9.77 4.89
N LYS A 292 22.10 11.08 4.72
CA LYS A 292 20.80 11.75 4.79
C LYS A 292 20.16 11.82 3.41
N CYS A 293 18.85 12.03 3.38
CA CYS A 293 18.05 12.15 2.16
C CYS A 293 18.13 10.93 1.22
N ARG A 294 18.22 9.71 1.78
CA ARG A 294 18.02 8.44 1.08
C ARG A 294 17.37 7.42 2.00
N PHE A 295 16.77 6.37 1.44
CA PHE A 295 16.20 5.28 2.21
C PHE A 295 17.25 4.34 2.79
N ARG A 296 16.90 3.68 3.89
CA ARG A 296 17.60 2.55 4.51
C ARG A 296 16.56 1.47 4.82
N ILE A 297 16.81 0.25 4.39
CA ILE A 297 15.92 -0.89 4.66
C ILE A 297 16.15 -1.37 6.09
N THR A 298 15.06 -1.64 6.81
CA THR A 298 15.09 -2.15 8.19
C THR A 298 14.52 -3.56 8.33
N GLN A 299 13.62 -3.96 7.43
CA GLN A 299 13.03 -5.30 7.44
C GLN A 299 12.63 -5.75 6.02
N TYR A 300 12.78 -7.05 5.77
CA TYR A 300 12.31 -7.74 4.57
C TYR A 300 11.64 -9.06 4.99
N GLN A 301 10.38 -9.24 4.60
CA GLN A 301 9.58 -10.43 4.87
C GLN A 301 8.86 -10.90 3.60
N ARG A 302 8.29 -12.10 3.65
CA ARG A 302 7.46 -12.69 2.58
C ARG A 302 6.27 -13.39 3.22
N SER A 303 5.14 -13.45 2.53
CA SER A 303 3.96 -14.20 2.97
C SER A 303 4.26 -15.69 3.24
N ASN A 304 5.14 -16.28 2.44
CA ASN A 304 5.54 -17.69 2.49
C ASN A 304 6.80 -17.91 1.61
N LEU A 305 7.35 -19.13 1.66
CA LEU A 305 8.43 -19.57 0.77
C LEU A 305 7.84 -20.35 -0.41
N VAL A 306 8.02 -19.84 -1.62
CA VAL A 306 7.62 -20.50 -2.87
C VAL A 306 8.62 -21.61 -3.21
N GLU A 307 8.12 -22.83 -3.44
CA GLU A 307 8.95 -23.97 -3.84
C GLU A 307 8.56 -24.52 -5.22
N LYS A 308 7.27 -24.48 -5.57
CA LYS A 308 6.70 -25.07 -6.77
C LYS A 308 6.02 -23.98 -7.63
N PRO A 309 5.92 -24.14 -8.96
CA PRO A 309 5.22 -23.20 -9.83
C PRO A 309 3.70 -23.08 -9.58
N SER A 310 3.12 -23.99 -8.80
CA SER A 310 1.74 -23.91 -8.31
C SER A 310 1.52 -22.81 -7.28
N ASP A 311 2.58 -22.42 -6.56
CA ASP A 311 2.50 -21.59 -5.37
C ASP A 311 2.55 -20.10 -5.75
N PHE A 312 2.43 -19.23 -4.76
CA PHE A 312 2.51 -17.78 -4.90
C PHE A 312 3.13 -17.17 -3.64
N SER A 313 3.58 -15.92 -3.70
CA SER A 313 3.93 -15.13 -2.51
C SER A 313 3.89 -13.63 -2.79
N VAL A 314 3.72 -12.82 -1.74
CA VAL A 314 3.96 -11.39 -1.76
C VAL A 314 5.10 -11.05 -0.80
N SER A 315 6.02 -10.19 -1.24
CA SER A 315 7.12 -9.67 -0.43
C SER A 315 6.77 -8.34 0.25
N TYR A 316 7.29 -8.14 1.45
CA TYR A 316 7.07 -6.95 2.28
C TYR A 316 8.41 -6.32 2.66
N VAL A 317 8.49 -4.99 2.58
CA VAL A 317 9.70 -4.22 2.91
C VAL A 317 9.32 -3.09 3.84
N SER A 318 10.20 -2.80 4.79
CA SER A 318 10.13 -1.59 5.60
C SER A 318 11.43 -0.82 5.53
N ALA A 319 11.31 0.49 5.37
CA ALA A 319 12.44 1.39 5.22
C ALA A 319 12.14 2.76 5.84
N TYR A 320 13.18 3.54 6.11
CA TYR A 320 13.06 4.96 6.50
C TYR A 320 14.10 5.83 5.79
N ALA A 321 13.84 7.13 5.69
CA ALA A 321 14.82 8.13 5.27
C ALA A 321 14.91 9.28 6.28
N VAL A 322 16.13 9.63 6.67
CA VAL A 322 16.42 10.77 7.55
C VAL A 322 16.56 12.03 6.72
N LEU A 323 15.71 13.02 7.00
CA LEU A 323 15.80 14.35 6.40
C LEU A 323 16.64 15.27 7.29
N TYR A 324 17.33 16.23 6.67
CA TYR A 324 18.09 17.24 7.41
C TYR A 324 17.14 18.15 8.21
N GLY A 325 17.47 18.40 9.49
CA GLY A 325 16.93 19.52 10.25
C GLY A 325 17.73 20.78 9.94
N GLY A 326 17.04 21.88 9.65
CA GLY A 326 17.61 23.08 9.02
C GLY A 326 18.76 23.72 9.79
N ARG A 327 19.62 24.46 9.06
CA ARG A 327 20.75 25.21 9.61
C ARG A 327 20.32 26.14 10.75
N GLN A 328 20.62 25.79 11.99
CA GLN A 328 20.93 26.80 13.00
C GLN A 328 22.38 27.26 12.82
N ASN A 329 22.57 28.57 12.69
CA ASN A 329 23.89 29.20 12.64
C ASN A 329 24.52 29.20 14.04
N ASN A 330 25.18 28.11 14.43
CA ASN A 330 25.99 28.06 15.65
C ASN A 330 27.47 28.33 15.34
N TYR A 331 27.84 29.62 15.36
CA TYR A 331 29.13 29.98 15.94
C TYR A 331 29.08 29.62 17.44
N GLN A 332 30.15 29.02 17.98
CA GLN A 332 30.27 28.48 19.36
C GLN A 332 29.42 27.21 19.58
N GLN A 333 29.97 26.00 19.69
CA GLN A 333 31.05 25.59 20.62
C GLN A 333 31.95 24.52 20.00
N LEU A 334 33.27 24.74 20.07
CA LEU A 334 34.26 23.65 20.11
C LEU A 334 34.59 23.34 21.59
N GLY A 335 34.64 22.06 21.92
CA GLY A 335 35.02 21.55 23.25
C GLY A 335 33.93 20.66 23.85
N ASN A 336 34.24 19.53 24.49
CA ASN A 336 35.53 18.86 24.60
C ASN A 336 35.29 17.36 24.91
N THR A 337 36.17 16.45 24.48
CA THR A 337 36.01 15.00 24.68
C THR A 337 36.70 14.53 25.97
N SER A 338 35.93 14.21 27.03
CA SER A 338 36.31 13.54 28.31
C SER A 338 35.01 13.24 29.12
N ASP A 339 34.84 12.19 29.94
CA ASP A 339 35.67 11.00 30.20
C ASP A 339 34.86 9.76 30.73
N TYR A 340 35.59 8.69 30.98
CA TYR A 340 35.31 7.36 31.58
C TYR A 340 34.55 7.24 32.95
N TYR A 341 33.73 6.19 33.06
CA TYR A 341 33.32 5.32 34.21
C TYR A 341 33.25 5.81 35.68
N GLN A 342 32.07 5.62 36.32
CA GLN A 342 31.76 5.03 37.67
C GLN A 342 30.26 5.31 38.00
N GLY A 343 29.49 4.59 38.84
CA GLY A 343 29.68 3.41 39.72
C GLY A 343 28.31 2.93 40.28
N GLN A 344 28.25 1.87 41.11
CA GLN A 344 27.01 1.14 41.48
C GLN A 344 26.31 1.60 42.81
N GLN A 345 24.97 1.74 42.78
CA GLN A 345 23.93 1.30 43.79
C GLN A 345 24.03 1.61 45.33
N PRO A 346 23.00 1.39 46.20
CA PRO A 346 21.52 1.31 46.05
C PRO A 346 20.64 1.94 47.21
N ARG A 347 19.30 1.76 47.13
CA ARG A 347 18.22 1.89 48.19
C ARG A 347 17.80 3.34 48.59
N GLU A 348 16.53 3.67 48.87
CA GLU A 348 15.58 3.05 49.83
C GLU A 348 14.06 3.17 49.49
N PHE A 349 13.22 2.54 50.33
CA PHE A 349 11.75 2.46 50.29
C PHE A 349 11.04 3.71 50.85
N VAL A 350 9.84 4.03 50.32
CA VAL A 350 8.70 4.53 51.13
C VAL A 350 7.41 3.83 50.67
N GLN A 351 6.49 3.62 51.61
CA GLN A 351 5.30 2.77 51.53
C GLN A 351 4.00 3.60 51.70
N ASN A 352 2.83 2.96 51.50
CA ASN A 352 1.47 3.42 51.87
C ASN A 352 0.81 4.51 50.97
N GLN A 353 -0.53 4.54 50.79
CA GLN A 353 -1.59 3.64 51.30
C GLN A 353 -2.80 3.53 50.36
N SER A 354 -3.63 2.52 50.64
CA SER A 354 -4.84 2.10 49.93
C SER A 354 -6.10 2.94 50.22
N TYR A 355 -7.04 2.98 49.27
CA TYR A 355 -8.45 3.20 49.59
C TYR A 355 -9.41 2.46 48.63
N ARG A 356 -10.21 1.54 49.19
CA ARG A 356 -11.43 0.95 48.59
C ARG A 356 -12.31 0.44 49.73
N PRO A 357 -13.57 0.88 49.78
CA PRO A 357 -14.74 0.01 50.03
C PRO A 357 -15.90 0.38 49.07
N ASP A 358 -16.99 -0.35 48.91
CA ASP A 358 -17.34 -1.77 49.14
C ASP A 358 -18.59 -2.11 48.26
N ARG A 359 -19.05 -3.36 48.29
CA ARG A 359 -20.13 -3.98 47.52
C ARG A 359 -21.53 -3.39 47.75
N GLY A 360 -22.37 -3.55 46.72
CA GLY A 360 -23.84 -3.64 46.84
C GLY A 360 -24.34 -4.90 46.10
N GLN A 361 -25.26 -5.66 46.69
CA GLN A 361 -25.72 -6.96 46.18
C GLN A 361 -27.07 -6.90 45.45
N ASN A 362 -27.14 -7.64 44.33
CA ASN A 362 -28.18 -8.62 43.97
C ASN A 362 -29.67 -8.21 43.89
N SER A 363 -30.29 -8.42 42.73
CA SER A 363 -31.69 -8.87 42.64
C SER A 363 -31.94 -9.67 41.35
N ASN A 364 -32.60 -10.82 41.49
CA ASN A 364 -33.21 -11.57 40.38
C ASN A 364 -34.24 -10.70 39.64
N TYR A 365 -34.42 -10.90 38.33
CA TYR A 365 -35.77 -11.13 37.79
C TYR A 365 -35.76 -12.01 36.52
N GLN A 366 -36.57 -13.05 36.64
CA GLN A 366 -37.04 -14.06 35.71
C GLN A 366 -37.38 -13.55 34.30
N GLY A 367 -37.09 -14.36 33.27
CA GLY A 367 -37.22 -13.96 31.87
C GLY A 367 -38.65 -13.96 31.30
N SER A 368 -38.79 -13.27 30.16
CA SER A 368 -39.97 -13.28 29.29
C SER A 368 -39.52 -13.18 27.84
N ASN A 369 -40.03 -14.08 26.98
CA ASN A 369 -39.84 -13.98 25.53
C ASN A 369 -40.51 -12.71 25.01
N PHE A 370 -39.85 -12.01 24.07
CA PHE A 370 -40.51 -11.07 23.16
C PHE A 370 -40.10 -11.35 21.73
N GLU A 371 -41.07 -11.23 20.83
CA GLU A 371 -40.98 -11.64 19.43
C GLU A 371 -40.00 -10.78 18.62
N MET A 372 -39.40 -11.41 17.61
CA MET A 372 -38.60 -10.73 16.59
C MET A 372 -39.47 -9.74 15.80
N ALA A 373 -39.37 -8.46 16.12
CA ALA A 373 -39.94 -7.40 15.29
C ALA A 373 -39.27 -7.39 13.90
N SER A 374 -40.09 -7.31 12.86
CA SER A 374 -39.64 -7.41 11.46
C SER A 374 -38.79 -6.21 11.03
N LEU A 375 -37.74 -6.50 10.24
CA LEU A 375 -36.85 -5.51 9.61
C LEU A 375 -37.66 -4.50 8.77
N PRO A 376 -37.35 -3.19 8.83
CA PRO A 376 -37.91 -2.22 7.91
C PRO A 376 -37.44 -2.48 6.48
N GLN A 377 -38.37 -2.64 5.54
CA GLN A 377 -38.04 -2.69 4.12
C GLN A 377 -37.63 -1.30 3.62
N THR A 378 -36.32 -1.06 3.47
CA THR A 378 -35.81 0.13 2.79
C THR A 378 -35.89 -0.08 1.27
N ALA A 379 -36.97 0.40 0.66
CA ALA A 379 -37.17 0.28 -0.77
C ALA A 379 -36.38 1.34 -1.57
N GLY A 380 -35.53 0.88 -2.50
CA GLY A 380 -35.31 1.59 -3.76
C GLY A 380 -34.01 2.37 -3.98
N ARG A 381 -32.91 1.65 -4.26
CA ARG A 381 -32.06 1.99 -5.41
C ARG A 381 -31.53 0.68 -6.02
N GLY A 382 -31.55 0.58 -7.35
CA GLY A 382 -31.51 -0.72 -8.04
C GLY A 382 -30.23 -1.51 -7.83
N GLY A 383 -30.32 -2.60 -7.08
CA GLY A 383 -29.43 -3.76 -7.17
C GLY A 383 -30.23 -4.97 -7.66
N GLY A 384 -29.55 -5.96 -8.23
CA GLY A 384 -30.18 -7.16 -8.80
C GLY A 384 -31.13 -7.85 -7.83
N LYS A 385 -32.32 -8.24 -8.31
CA LYS A 385 -33.28 -9.00 -7.51
C LYS A 385 -32.75 -10.40 -7.26
N LEU A 386 -32.29 -10.65 -6.03
CA LEU A 386 -32.07 -11.99 -5.50
C LEU A 386 -33.35 -12.81 -5.64
N SER A 387 -33.23 -14.04 -6.13
CA SER A 387 -34.34 -15.00 -6.14
C SER A 387 -34.61 -15.52 -4.73
N ASN A 388 -35.78 -16.15 -4.52
CA ASN A 388 -36.05 -16.86 -3.27
C ASN A 388 -35.07 -18.03 -3.06
N GLU A 389 -34.53 -18.61 -4.14
CA GLU A 389 -33.53 -19.68 -4.12
C GLU A 389 -32.16 -19.15 -3.67
N ASP A 390 -31.78 -17.93 -4.03
CA ASP A 390 -30.57 -17.25 -3.52
C ASP A 390 -30.66 -16.98 -2.02
N LEU A 391 -31.81 -16.51 -1.55
CA LEU A 391 -32.04 -16.25 -0.13
C LEU A 391 -32.09 -17.53 0.71
N GLN A 392 -32.51 -18.66 0.12
CA GLN A 392 -32.42 -19.97 0.76
C GLN A 392 -30.98 -20.48 0.79
N GLU A 393 -30.23 -20.33 -0.31
CA GLU A 393 -28.82 -20.73 -0.39
C GLU A 393 -27.96 -19.97 0.62
N ILE A 394 -28.13 -18.65 0.74
CA ILE A 394 -27.44 -17.81 1.74
C ILE A 394 -27.65 -18.36 3.15
N ARG A 395 -28.90 -18.65 3.54
CA ARG A 395 -29.22 -19.22 4.86
C ARG A 395 -28.59 -20.60 5.06
N ALA A 396 -28.61 -21.44 4.02
CA ALA A 396 -28.00 -22.77 4.06
C ALA A 396 -26.46 -22.71 4.12
N ILE A 397 -25.82 -21.66 3.58
CA ILE A 397 -24.38 -21.40 3.76
C ILE A 397 -24.12 -20.94 5.19
N GLU A 398 -24.90 -19.99 5.72
CA GLU A 398 -24.76 -19.49 7.10
C GLU A 398 -24.97 -20.59 8.16
N ASP A 399 -25.95 -21.48 7.98
CA ASP A 399 -26.22 -22.56 8.91
C ASP A 399 -25.17 -23.68 8.85
N GLU A 400 -24.61 -23.96 7.68
CA GLU A 400 -23.49 -24.90 7.55
C GLU A 400 -22.18 -24.31 8.10
N LEU A 401 -21.96 -23.01 7.90
CA LEU A 401 -20.87 -22.25 8.51
C LEU A 401 -20.92 -22.32 10.05
N LYS A 402 -22.11 -22.12 10.66
CA LYS A 402 -22.30 -22.28 12.12
C LYS A 402 -21.93 -23.70 12.58
N LYS A 403 -22.34 -24.75 11.84
CA LYS A 403 -21.98 -26.15 12.13
C LYS A 403 -20.50 -26.44 11.97
N ALA A 404 -19.78 -25.73 11.10
CA ALA A 404 -18.33 -25.85 10.97
C ALA A 404 -17.62 -25.16 12.14
N THR A 405 -17.96 -23.90 12.44
CA THR A 405 -17.36 -23.14 13.55
C THR A 405 -17.62 -23.76 14.92
N ALA A 406 -18.78 -24.40 15.12
CA ALA A 406 -19.08 -25.09 16.38
C ALA A 406 -18.11 -26.25 16.70
N LYS A 407 -17.41 -26.80 15.69
CA LYS A 407 -16.41 -27.87 15.89
C LYS A 407 -15.04 -27.33 16.34
N PHE A 408 -14.82 -26.02 16.31
CA PHE A 408 -13.52 -25.42 16.65
C PHE A 408 -13.14 -25.65 18.12
N ASP A 409 -14.11 -25.55 19.04
CA ASP A 409 -13.89 -25.82 20.46
C ASP A 409 -13.43 -27.27 20.70
N ASP A 410 -14.06 -28.24 20.02
CA ASP A 410 -13.70 -29.66 20.15
C ASP A 410 -12.38 -29.98 19.44
N LEU A 411 -12.08 -29.30 18.33
CA LEU A 411 -10.76 -29.37 17.68
C LEU A 411 -9.66 -28.88 18.64
N GLY A 412 -9.83 -27.70 19.24
CA GLY A 412 -8.89 -27.14 20.21
C GLY A 412 -8.72 -28.02 21.46
N ARG A 413 -9.80 -28.66 21.93
CA ARG A 413 -9.75 -29.65 23.03
C ARG A 413 -8.99 -30.91 22.64
N LEU A 414 -9.21 -31.45 21.45
CA LEU A 414 -8.50 -32.65 20.95
C LEU A 414 -7.01 -32.37 20.71
N GLN A 415 -6.68 -31.21 20.14
CA GLN A 415 -5.31 -30.72 19.99
C GLN A 415 -4.60 -30.62 21.34
N ASN A 416 -5.19 -29.92 22.32
CA ASN A 416 -4.61 -29.81 23.66
C ASN A 416 -4.52 -31.16 24.39
N ARG A 417 -5.47 -32.07 24.20
CA ARG A 417 -5.36 -33.43 24.76
C ARG A 417 -4.18 -34.17 24.12
N TYR A 418 -4.08 -34.16 22.81
CA TYR A 418 -3.02 -34.85 22.08
C TYR A 418 -1.61 -34.34 22.44
N LEU A 419 -1.48 -33.03 22.65
CA LEU A 419 -0.23 -32.42 23.14
C LEU A 419 0.15 -32.91 24.55
N ASN A 420 -0.82 -33.21 25.41
CA ASN A 420 -0.56 -33.62 26.80
C ASN A 420 -0.66 -35.14 27.06
N GLU A 421 -1.03 -35.94 26.05
CA GLU A 421 -1.24 -37.37 26.20
C GLU A 421 0.09 -38.13 26.32
N VAL A 422 0.18 -39.03 27.31
CA VAL A 422 1.39 -39.81 27.64
C VAL A 422 1.23 -41.29 27.24
N ASN A 423 -0.01 -41.80 27.17
CA ASN A 423 -0.28 -43.17 26.75
C ASN A 423 -0.31 -43.28 25.22
N VAL A 424 0.54 -44.14 24.65
CA VAL A 424 0.62 -44.38 23.20
C VAL A 424 -0.71 -44.86 22.59
N ALA A 425 -1.53 -45.61 23.34
CA ALA A 425 -2.82 -46.08 22.85
C ALA A 425 -3.87 -44.94 22.79
N ASP A 426 -3.93 -44.11 23.83
CA ASP A 426 -4.88 -42.99 23.91
C ASP A 426 -4.46 -41.82 23.01
N ALA A 427 -3.16 -41.64 22.80
CA ALA A 427 -2.60 -40.69 21.84
C ALA A 427 -3.04 -41.03 20.42
N ARG A 428 -3.00 -42.32 20.01
CA ARG A 428 -3.53 -42.78 18.71
C ARG A 428 -5.04 -42.54 18.58
N ASN A 429 -5.82 -42.96 19.58
CA ASN A 429 -7.27 -42.73 19.59
C ASN A 429 -7.65 -41.23 19.52
N THR A 430 -6.84 -40.36 20.12
CA THR A 430 -7.03 -38.89 20.07
C THR A 430 -6.61 -38.32 18.72
N LYS A 431 -5.50 -38.81 18.13
CA LYS A 431 -5.05 -38.47 16.79
C LYS A 431 -6.10 -38.82 15.74
N ASP A 432 -6.62 -40.05 15.72
CA ASP A 432 -7.59 -40.50 14.72
C ASP A 432 -8.85 -39.61 14.72
N ARG A 433 -9.27 -39.14 15.92
CA ARG A 433 -10.36 -38.18 16.07
C ARG A 433 -9.98 -36.77 15.60
N LEU A 434 -8.75 -36.33 15.86
CA LEU A 434 -8.23 -35.03 15.43
C LEU A 434 -8.11 -34.96 13.89
N ASP A 435 -7.60 -36.01 13.26
CA ASP A 435 -7.49 -36.14 11.80
C ASP A 435 -8.87 -36.20 11.15
N PHE A 436 -9.80 -36.99 11.70
CA PHE A 436 -11.20 -37.03 11.25
C PHE A 436 -11.87 -35.65 11.33
N LEU A 437 -11.80 -34.99 12.48
CA LEU A 437 -12.44 -33.69 12.70
C LEU A 437 -11.80 -32.59 11.82
N THR A 438 -10.49 -32.68 11.61
CA THR A 438 -9.77 -31.79 10.67
C THR A 438 -10.27 -31.99 9.24
N SER A 439 -10.37 -33.24 8.78
CA SER A 439 -10.86 -33.55 7.44
C SER A 439 -12.33 -33.14 7.25
N GLU A 440 -13.17 -33.28 8.27
CA GLU A 440 -14.56 -32.84 8.25
C GLU A 440 -14.67 -31.31 8.12
N ILE A 441 -13.95 -30.56 8.97
CA ILE A 441 -13.94 -29.09 8.93
C ILE A 441 -13.40 -28.59 7.57
N THR A 442 -12.28 -29.13 7.09
CA THR A 442 -11.70 -28.73 5.79
C THR A 442 -12.67 -29.04 4.64
N GLY A 443 -13.34 -30.20 4.66
CA GLY A 443 -14.35 -30.55 3.65
C GLY A 443 -15.58 -29.64 3.69
N GLN A 444 -16.03 -29.23 4.88
CA GLN A 444 -17.10 -28.23 5.02
C GLN A 444 -16.67 -26.85 4.48
N PHE A 445 -15.44 -26.40 4.74
CA PHE A 445 -14.94 -25.13 4.20
C PHE A 445 -14.79 -25.14 2.68
N ASP A 446 -14.34 -26.24 2.10
CA ASP A 446 -14.26 -26.41 0.64
C ASP A 446 -15.66 -26.42 -0.02
N ASP A 447 -16.66 -27.00 0.66
CA ASP A 447 -18.05 -26.91 0.20
C ASP A 447 -18.63 -25.49 0.30
N LEU A 448 -18.41 -24.82 1.44
CA LEU A 448 -18.76 -23.40 1.63
C LEU A 448 -18.07 -22.51 0.58
N ARG A 449 -16.80 -22.78 0.23
CA ARG A 449 -16.06 -22.10 -0.86
C ARG A 449 -16.81 -22.22 -2.18
N ARG A 450 -17.09 -23.45 -2.62
CA ARG A 450 -17.80 -23.71 -3.88
C ARG A 450 -19.17 -23.04 -3.92
N ARG A 451 -19.94 -23.14 -2.83
CA ARG A 451 -21.30 -22.61 -2.76
C ARG A 451 -21.33 -21.08 -2.78
N VAL A 452 -20.41 -20.42 -2.08
CA VAL A 452 -20.21 -18.95 -2.18
C VAL A 452 -19.79 -18.55 -3.59
N GLN A 453 -18.87 -19.28 -4.23
CA GLN A 453 -18.44 -19.00 -5.61
C GLN A 453 -19.59 -19.14 -6.62
N GLN A 454 -20.40 -20.19 -6.52
CA GLN A 454 -21.59 -20.41 -7.36
C GLN A 454 -22.67 -19.33 -7.12
N LEU A 455 -22.94 -18.99 -5.86
CA LEU A 455 -23.86 -17.92 -5.48
C LEU A 455 -23.41 -16.58 -6.06
N ARG A 456 -22.11 -16.26 -6.02
CA ARG A 456 -21.56 -15.06 -6.66
C ARG A 456 -21.73 -15.11 -8.18
N ALA A 457 -21.28 -16.18 -8.84
CA ALA A 457 -21.37 -16.32 -10.29
C ALA A 457 -22.80 -16.15 -10.85
N ARG A 458 -23.84 -16.56 -10.11
CA ARG A 458 -25.24 -16.41 -10.53
C ARG A 458 -25.93 -15.12 -10.08
N THR A 459 -25.38 -14.40 -9.10
CA THR A 459 -25.94 -13.12 -8.59
C THR A 459 -25.21 -11.87 -9.09
N GLN A 460 -24.12 -12.04 -9.83
CA GLN A 460 -23.36 -10.94 -10.43
C GLN A 460 -24.21 -10.17 -11.46
N GLN A 461 -24.25 -8.84 -11.34
CA GLN A 461 -24.84 -7.94 -12.33
C GLN A 461 -23.95 -6.71 -12.49
N ASP A 462 -23.60 -6.39 -13.74
CA ASP A 462 -22.73 -5.26 -14.12
C ASP A 462 -21.42 -5.19 -13.31
N GLY A 463 -20.80 -6.35 -13.05
CA GLY A 463 -19.58 -6.50 -12.24
C GLY A 463 -19.79 -6.45 -10.72
N THR A 464 -20.99 -6.09 -10.25
CA THR A 464 -21.34 -5.93 -8.83
C THR A 464 -22.17 -7.10 -8.29
N PHE A 465 -22.22 -7.25 -6.96
CA PHE A 465 -22.95 -8.29 -6.27
C PHE A 465 -23.91 -7.69 -5.21
N PRO A 466 -25.03 -8.35 -4.87
CA PRO A 466 -25.88 -7.89 -3.77
C PRO A 466 -25.12 -7.92 -2.43
N PRO A 467 -25.21 -6.86 -1.59
CA PRO A 467 -24.38 -6.74 -0.37
C PRO A 467 -24.47 -7.91 0.63
N ILE A 468 -25.60 -8.62 0.65
CA ILE A 468 -25.77 -9.83 1.48
C ILE A 468 -24.88 -10.99 1.01
N VAL A 469 -24.64 -11.15 -0.30
CA VAL A 469 -23.76 -12.19 -0.86
C VAL A 469 -22.31 -11.94 -0.44
N ASP A 470 -21.85 -10.69 -0.52
CA ASP A 470 -20.53 -10.29 -0.04
C ASP A 470 -20.41 -10.45 1.49
N THR A 471 -21.49 -10.18 2.24
CA THR A 471 -21.54 -10.42 3.70
C THR A 471 -21.39 -11.91 4.04
N THR A 472 -22.04 -12.79 3.29
CA THR A 472 -21.88 -14.25 3.41
C THR A 472 -20.44 -14.69 3.07
N ARG A 473 -19.86 -14.19 1.96
CA ARG A 473 -18.44 -14.44 1.61
C ARG A 473 -17.49 -14.00 2.72
N ASN A 474 -17.67 -12.79 3.25
CA ASN A 474 -16.87 -12.23 4.33
C ASN A 474 -16.97 -13.09 5.60
N SER A 475 -18.16 -13.64 5.90
CA SER A 475 -18.39 -14.50 7.07
C SER A 475 -17.66 -15.84 6.94
N VAL A 476 -17.72 -16.48 5.76
CA VAL A 476 -16.95 -17.71 5.47
C VAL A 476 -15.44 -17.43 5.54
N THR A 477 -14.99 -16.32 4.94
CA THR A 477 -13.57 -15.90 4.95
C THR A 477 -13.07 -15.68 6.39
N LYS A 478 -13.85 -15.02 7.25
CA LYS A 478 -13.50 -14.79 8.66
C LYS A 478 -13.33 -16.10 9.42
N ALA A 479 -14.25 -17.05 9.25
CA ALA A 479 -14.17 -18.35 9.92
C ALA A 479 -12.99 -19.20 9.41
N LEU A 480 -12.66 -19.10 8.12
CA LEU A 480 -11.49 -19.74 7.52
C LEU A 480 -10.18 -19.16 8.12
N ASN A 481 -10.11 -17.85 8.34
CA ASN A 481 -8.98 -17.20 9.04
C ASN A 481 -8.84 -17.71 10.48
N THR A 482 -9.94 -17.83 11.22
CA THR A 482 -9.92 -18.41 12.58
C THR A 482 -9.40 -19.84 12.56
N PHE A 483 -9.84 -20.67 11.60
CA PHE A 483 -9.34 -22.04 11.44
C PHE A 483 -7.84 -22.08 11.10
N SER A 484 -7.37 -21.19 10.21
CA SER A 484 -5.95 -21.03 9.88
C SER A 484 -5.10 -20.69 11.11
N ALA A 485 -5.50 -19.67 11.88
CA ALA A 485 -4.81 -19.26 13.09
C ALA A 485 -4.75 -20.37 14.14
N MET A 486 -5.83 -21.14 14.33
CA MET A 486 -5.84 -22.31 15.20
C MET A 486 -4.87 -23.40 14.74
N LYS A 487 -4.74 -23.64 13.43
CA LYS A 487 -3.80 -24.62 12.87
C LYS A 487 -2.34 -24.15 13.02
N GLN A 488 -2.05 -22.87 12.79
CA GLN A 488 -0.73 -22.29 12.98
C GLN A 488 -0.30 -22.30 14.46
N ALA A 489 -1.20 -21.93 15.38
CA ALA A 489 -0.97 -22.03 16.82
C ALA A 489 -0.67 -23.47 17.26
N HIS A 490 -1.41 -24.45 16.71
CA HIS A 490 -1.14 -25.87 16.97
C HIS A 490 0.22 -26.32 16.41
N ARG A 491 0.64 -25.88 15.20
CA ARG A 491 1.99 -26.14 14.66
C ARG A 491 3.07 -25.68 15.65
N LYS A 492 2.98 -24.44 16.14
CA LYS A 492 3.91 -23.87 17.12
C LYS A 492 3.94 -24.67 18.43
N GLN A 493 2.77 -24.99 19.01
CA GLN A 493 2.68 -25.79 20.24
C GLN A 493 3.23 -27.21 20.08
N TYR A 494 3.04 -27.81 18.89
CA TYR A 494 3.55 -29.14 18.56
C TYR A 494 5.08 -29.14 18.40
N LEU A 495 5.64 -28.19 17.65
CA LEU A 495 7.10 -28.01 17.54
C LEU A 495 7.74 -27.79 18.91
N ALA A 496 7.16 -26.94 19.76
CA ALA A 496 7.62 -26.74 21.12
C ALA A 496 7.53 -28.01 22.01
N LYS A 497 6.58 -28.92 21.76
CA LYS A 497 6.53 -30.24 22.40
C LYS A 497 7.68 -31.12 21.91
N VAL A 498 7.89 -31.22 20.60
CA VAL A 498 8.98 -32.00 19.99
C VAL A 498 10.34 -31.50 20.48
N ALA A 499 10.54 -30.18 20.56
CA ALA A 499 11.77 -29.58 21.09
C ALA A 499 12.03 -29.93 22.56
N ARG A 500 11.00 -29.87 23.43
CA ARG A 500 11.15 -30.32 24.82
C ARG A 500 11.48 -31.81 24.93
N GLU A 501 10.84 -32.66 24.13
CA GLU A 501 11.12 -34.10 24.08
C GLU A 501 12.53 -34.41 23.55
N TYR A 502 13.07 -33.57 22.65
CA TYR A 502 14.44 -33.68 22.14
C TYR A 502 15.48 -33.27 23.20
N ASN A 503 15.26 -32.11 23.85
CA ASN A 503 16.21 -31.59 24.84
C ASN A 503 16.26 -32.47 26.11
N LEU A 504 15.14 -33.10 26.49
CA LEU A 504 15.09 -34.12 27.55
C LEU A 504 15.92 -35.39 27.23
N ALA A 505 16.26 -35.63 25.96
CA ALA A 505 17.13 -36.73 25.54
C ALA A 505 18.64 -36.40 25.62
N GLY A 506 19.01 -35.20 26.09
CA GLY A 506 20.40 -34.84 26.40
C GLY A 506 21.17 -34.15 25.26
N GLN A 507 20.49 -33.43 24.38
CA GLN A 507 21.11 -32.53 23.40
C GLN A 507 20.43 -31.16 23.47
N ASP A 508 21.20 -30.10 23.72
CA ASP A 508 20.68 -28.73 23.79
C ASP A 508 20.41 -28.18 22.37
N ALA A 509 19.21 -28.39 21.84
CA ALA A 509 18.77 -27.84 20.56
C ALA A 509 17.80 -26.66 20.75
N SER A 510 17.99 -25.57 19.99
CA SER A 510 17.01 -24.47 19.92
C SER A 510 15.81 -24.85 19.03
N GLU A 511 14.70 -24.16 19.22
CA GLU A 511 13.48 -24.34 18.42
C GLU A 511 13.77 -24.13 16.92
N GLU A 512 14.63 -23.16 16.58
CA GLU A 512 15.09 -22.85 15.23
C GLU A 512 15.95 -23.97 14.61
N ALA A 513 16.83 -24.58 15.40
CA ALA A 513 17.68 -25.68 14.93
C ALA A 513 16.85 -26.94 14.59
N ILE A 514 15.75 -27.15 15.31
CA ILE A 514 14.82 -28.25 15.06
C ILE A 514 13.94 -27.95 13.83
N GLU A 515 13.47 -26.71 13.67
CA GLU A 515 12.74 -26.31 12.45
C GLU A 515 13.62 -26.43 11.20
N ALA A 516 14.90 -26.02 11.28
CA ALA A 516 15.88 -26.23 10.21
C ALA A 516 16.13 -27.72 9.91
N ALA A 517 16.33 -28.56 10.93
CA ALA A 517 16.56 -30.00 10.74
C ALA A 517 15.36 -30.75 10.13
N ILE A 518 14.14 -30.28 10.42
CA ILE A 518 12.90 -30.77 9.82
C ILE A 518 12.78 -30.31 8.36
N ALA A 519 13.07 -29.04 8.08
CA ALA A 519 12.99 -28.46 6.74
C ALA A 519 14.05 -29.02 5.77
N GLU A 520 15.28 -29.29 6.24
CA GLU A 520 16.37 -29.85 5.41
C GLU A 520 16.21 -31.35 5.10
N GLY A 521 15.23 -32.05 5.70
CA GLY A 521 15.04 -33.48 5.52
C GLY A 521 16.20 -34.36 6.03
N ALA A 522 17.09 -33.80 6.86
CA ALA A 522 18.35 -34.39 7.29
C ALA A 522 18.21 -35.61 8.24
N ASP A 523 16.99 -35.86 8.71
CA ASP A 523 16.60 -36.82 9.77
C ASP A 523 17.07 -38.27 9.50
N ARG A 524 17.27 -38.65 8.24
CA ARG A 524 17.58 -40.04 7.87
C ARG A 524 19.05 -40.42 7.94
N GLN A 525 19.98 -39.48 7.81
CA GLN A 525 21.41 -39.78 7.64
C GLN A 525 22.23 -39.40 8.89
N VAL A 526 21.98 -38.24 9.49
CA VAL A 526 22.63 -37.80 10.72
C VAL A 526 22.27 -38.72 11.90
N PHE A 527 21.00 -39.11 12.01
CA PHE A 527 20.55 -40.02 13.07
C PHE A 527 20.97 -41.48 12.85
N ALA A 528 21.07 -41.95 11.60
CA ALA A 528 21.63 -43.27 11.30
C ALA A 528 23.11 -43.36 11.73
N GLN A 529 23.88 -42.29 11.53
CA GLN A 529 25.26 -42.17 12.01
C GLN A 529 25.35 -42.28 13.55
N ALA A 530 24.44 -41.61 14.27
CA ALA A 530 24.38 -41.65 15.73
C ALA A 530 23.95 -43.02 16.28
N MET A 531 22.96 -43.66 15.65
CA MET A 531 22.44 -44.95 16.10
C MET A 531 23.38 -46.13 15.84
N MET A 532 24.20 -46.08 14.78
CA MET A 532 25.27 -47.05 14.51
C MET A 532 26.31 -47.14 15.65
N GLN A 533 26.38 -46.15 16.55
CA GLN A 533 27.29 -46.16 17.70
C GLN A 533 26.69 -46.79 18.97
N SER A 534 25.40 -47.18 18.96
CA SER A 534 24.71 -47.73 20.13
C SER A 534 24.17 -49.15 19.91
N ASN A 535 24.74 -50.13 20.63
CA ASN A 535 24.42 -51.56 20.49
C ASN A 535 23.05 -51.98 21.10
N ARG A 536 21.95 -51.30 20.77
CA ARG A 536 20.59 -51.65 21.24
C ARG A 536 19.52 -51.53 20.14
N THR A 537 19.34 -52.63 19.41
CA THR A 537 18.41 -52.81 18.27
C THR A 537 16.94 -52.47 18.59
N GLU A 538 16.50 -52.65 19.83
CA GLU A 538 15.09 -52.48 20.23
C GLU A 538 14.70 -51.02 20.49
N HIS A 539 15.56 -50.25 21.17
CA HIS A 539 15.36 -48.80 21.34
C HIS A 539 15.44 -48.05 20.00
N ALA A 540 16.29 -48.51 19.09
CA ALA A 540 16.42 -47.96 17.75
C ALA A 540 15.11 -48.01 16.95
N GLN A 541 14.38 -49.12 17.00
CA GLN A 541 13.10 -49.27 16.29
C GLN A 541 12.00 -48.36 16.89
N ASN A 542 11.95 -48.25 18.22
CA ASN A 542 10.97 -47.39 18.90
C ASN A 542 11.24 -45.90 18.65
N ALA A 543 12.51 -45.47 18.64
CA ALA A 543 12.89 -44.11 18.25
C ALA A 543 12.49 -43.79 16.81
N LEU A 544 12.84 -44.66 15.84
CA LEU A 544 12.48 -44.49 14.43
C LEU A 544 10.96 -44.44 14.20
N ASN A 545 10.18 -45.25 14.91
CA ASN A 545 8.72 -45.23 14.81
C ASN A 545 8.14 -43.92 15.38
N ASN A 546 8.67 -43.42 16.50
CA ASN A 546 8.24 -42.14 17.06
C ASN A 546 8.58 -40.96 16.13
N MET A 547 9.77 -40.94 15.51
CA MET A 547 10.13 -39.87 14.57
C MET A 547 9.29 -39.89 13.29
N ARG A 548 9.02 -41.08 12.72
CA ARG A 548 8.08 -41.22 11.59
C ARG A 548 6.69 -40.66 11.91
N ASN A 549 6.15 -40.98 13.09
CA ASN A 549 4.85 -40.48 13.52
C ASN A 549 4.84 -38.94 13.66
N ARG A 550 5.93 -38.35 14.15
CA ARG A 550 6.08 -36.88 14.25
C ARG A 550 6.15 -36.19 12.88
N HIS A 551 6.97 -36.72 11.98
CA HIS A 551 7.14 -36.18 10.63
C HIS A 551 5.80 -36.20 9.85
N GLN A 552 5.08 -37.32 9.90
CA GLN A 552 3.76 -37.46 9.26
C GLN A 552 2.71 -36.49 9.83
N GLU A 553 2.82 -36.07 11.09
CA GLU A 553 1.92 -35.09 11.69
C GLU A 553 2.21 -33.66 11.26
N LEU A 554 3.49 -33.29 11.16
CA LEU A 554 3.88 -32.00 10.59
C LEU A 554 3.45 -31.91 9.13
N GLU A 555 3.71 -32.95 8.32
CA GLU A 555 3.25 -33.05 6.93
C GLU A 555 1.72 -32.91 6.81
N ASN A 556 0.95 -33.55 7.70
CA ASN A 556 -0.52 -33.41 7.74
C ASN A 556 -0.98 -31.99 8.12
N ILE A 557 -0.30 -31.34 9.07
CA ILE A 557 -0.59 -29.96 9.49
C ILE A 557 -0.27 -28.98 8.35
N GLU A 558 0.89 -29.14 7.71
CA GLU A 558 1.37 -28.28 6.63
C GLU A 558 0.49 -28.43 5.38
N ARG A 559 0.14 -29.65 4.96
CA ARG A 559 -0.84 -29.88 3.89
C ARG A 559 -2.21 -29.27 4.18
N THR A 560 -2.64 -29.25 5.46
CA THR A 560 -3.89 -28.59 5.85
C THR A 560 -3.77 -27.07 5.77
N LEU A 561 -2.62 -26.49 6.15
CA LEU A 561 -2.36 -25.05 6.02
C LEU A 561 -2.27 -24.63 4.54
N GLU A 562 -1.65 -25.41 3.67
CA GLU A 562 -1.64 -25.20 2.22
C GLU A 562 -3.08 -25.16 1.65
N GLN A 563 -3.92 -26.13 2.01
CA GLN A 563 -5.32 -26.18 1.58
C GLN A 563 -6.14 -24.99 2.09
N ILE A 564 -5.90 -24.54 3.32
CA ILE A 564 -6.53 -23.33 3.87
C ILE A 564 -6.07 -22.08 3.12
N ALA A 565 -4.78 -21.98 2.79
CA ALA A 565 -4.23 -20.86 2.02
C ALA A 565 -4.82 -20.80 0.59
N GLU A 566 -4.98 -21.94 -0.09
CA GLU A 566 -5.66 -22.01 -1.39
C GLU A 566 -7.12 -21.53 -1.28
N MET A 567 -7.89 -22.05 -0.32
CA MET A 567 -9.28 -21.62 -0.10
C MET A 567 -9.39 -20.12 0.27
N TYR A 568 -8.42 -19.59 1.00
CA TYR A 568 -8.36 -18.18 1.36
C TYR A 568 -8.02 -17.30 0.14
N GLN A 569 -7.05 -17.72 -0.68
CA GLN A 569 -6.72 -17.03 -1.94
C GLN A 569 -7.88 -17.07 -2.93
N ASP A 570 -8.65 -18.15 -3.01
CA ASP A 570 -9.88 -18.20 -3.82
C ASP A 570 -10.95 -17.24 -3.29
N MET A 571 -11.14 -17.16 -1.97
CA MET A 571 -12.05 -16.16 -1.39
C MET A 571 -11.59 -14.73 -1.71
N TYR A 572 -10.28 -14.49 -1.71
CA TYR A 572 -9.65 -13.18 -1.90
C TYR A 572 -9.58 -12.75 -3.36
N SER A 573 -9.24 -13.65 -4.28
CA SER A 573 -9.25 -13.40 -5.74
C SER A 573 -10.67 -13.17 -6.26
N MET A 574 -11.70 -13.72 -5.61
CA MET A 574 -13.08 -13.28 -5.88
C MET A 574 -13.36 -11.84 -5.42
N VAL A 575 -12.54 -11.22 -4.56
CA VAL A 575 -12.58 -9.76 -4.31
C VAL A 575 -11.90 -9.04 -5.47
N GLU A 576 -10.70 -9.45 -5.87
CA GLU A 576 -9.97 -8.89 -7.03
C GLU A 576 -10.74 -9.01 -8.35
N GLN A 577 -11.61 -10.02 -8.51
CA GLN A 577 -12.51 -10.12 -9.67
C GLN A 577 -13.58 -9.01 -9.75
N GLN A 578 -13.77 -8.19 -8.71
CA GLN A 578 -14.53 -6.93 -8.84
C GLN A 578 -13.71 -5.86 -9.60
N ASP A 579 -12.37 -5.89 -9.52
CA ASP A 579 -11.48 -5.03 -10.28
C ASP A 579 -11.26 -5.59 -11.72
N GLU A 580 -11.17 -6.91 -11.87
CA GLU A 580 -10.93 -7.56 -13.17
C GLU A 580 -12.16 -7.56 -14.13
N VAL A 581 -13.40 -7.56 -13.63
CA VAL A 581 -14.59 -7.51 -14.51
C VAL A 581 -14.82 -6.12 -15.13
N VAL A 582 -14.17 -5.08 -14.61
CA VAL A 582 -14.02 -3.80 -15.32
C VAL A 582 -13.05 -3.96 -16.50
N MET A 583 -11.92 -4.63 -16.30
CA MET A 583 -10.89 -4.90 -17.32
C MET A 583 -11.41 -5.77 -18.48
N LYS A 584 -12.47 -6.57 -18.30
CA LYS A 584 -13.01 -7.43 -19.39
C LYS A 584 -13.84 -6.71 -20.45
N ILE A 585 -14.11 -5.42 -20.27
CA ILE A 585 -14.52 -4.54 -21.38
C ILE A 585 -13.27 -4.11 -22.20
N GLU A 586 -12.09 -4.14 -21.59
CA GLU A 586 -10.82 -3.72 -22.20
C GLU A 586 -10.06 -4.87 -22.88
N GLU A 587 -10.31 -6.15 -22.57
CA GLU A 587 -9.75 -7.28 -23.36
C GLU A 587 -10.29 -7.31 -24.81
N GLN A 588 -11.55 -6.91 -25.04
CA GLN A 588 -12.06 -6.64 -26.39
C GLN A 588 -11.55 -5.31 -26.99
N THR A 589 -10.84 -4.51 -26.19
CA THR A 589 -10.10 -3.30 -26.60
C THR A 589 -8.61 -3.58 -26.81
N GLU A 590 -8.06 -4.72 -26.35
CA GLU A 590 -6.64 -5.04 -26.51
C GLU A 590 -6.26 -5.35 -27.98
N VAL A 591 -7.23 -5.81 -28.79
CA VAL A 591 -7.09 -5.89 -30.27
C VAL A 591 -7.00 -4.48 -30.92
N VAL A 592 -7.30 -3.41 -30.19
CA VAL A 592 -7.07 -2.02 -30.61
C VAL A 592 -5.62 -1.60 -30.31
N ASN A 593 -4.91 -2.21 -29.36
CA ASN A 593 -3.60 -1.75 -28.91
C ASN A 593 -2.53 -1.81 -30.03
N ASP A 594 -2.52 -2.88 -30.85
CA ASP A 594 -1.64 -3.00 -32.03
C ASP A 594 -1.97 -2.00 -33.17
N ASN A 595 -3.14 -1.35 -33.11
CA ASN A 595 -3.52 -0.22 -33.96
C ASN A 595 -3.29 1.15 -33.30
N LEU A 596 -3.21 1.19 -31.96
CA LEU A 596 -3.06 2.42 -31.18
C LEU A 596 -1.62 2.94 -31.23
N ASP A 597 -0.61 2.07 -31.24
CA ASP A 597 0.80 2.46 -31.47
C ASP A 597 1.02 3.12 -32.84
N LYS A 598 0.35 2.62 -33.88
CA LYS A 598 0.32 3.25 -35.21
C LYS A 598 -0.42 4.58 -35.16
N GLY A 599 -1.49 4.66 -34.37
CA GLY A 599 -2.25 5.89 -34.08
C GLY A 599 -1.46 6.98 -33.35
N VAL A 600 -0.62 6.65 -32.36
CA VAL A 600 0.17 7.63 -31.59
C VAL A 600 1.23 8.32 -32.46
N GLY A 601 1.80 7.61 -33.44
CA GLY A 601 2.68 8.19 -34.45
C GLY A 601 1.97 9.20 -35.36
N GLU A 602 0.76 8.86 -35.81
CA GLU A 602 -0.07 9.76 -36.62
C GLU A 602 -0.61 10.96 -35.80
N ILE A 603 -1.05 10.76 -34.55
CA ILE A 603 -1.57 11.82 -33.67
C ILE A 603 -0.48 12.84 -33.32
N ASN A 604 0.75 12.39 -33.00
CA ASN A 604 1.86 13.32 -32.77
C ASN A 604 2.20 14.13 -34.03
N THR A 605 2.10 13.52 -35.21
CA THR A 605 2.28 14.18 -36.50
C THR A 605 1.13 15.15 -36.82
N ALA A 606 -0.10 14.79 -36.48
CA ALA A 606 -1.32 15.59 -36.60
C ALA A 606 -1.32 16.79 -35.66
N VAL A 607 -0.86 16.65 -34.40
CA VAL A 607 -0.73 17.76 -33.46
C VAL A 607 0.36 18.74 -33.89
N LYS A 608 1.51 18.26 -34.37
CA LYS A 608 2.56 19.10 -34.95
C LYS A 608 2.08 19.84 -36.20
N THR A 609 1.41 19.17 -37.14
CA THR A 609 0.84 19.81 -38.35
C THR A 609 -0.35 20.72 -38.03
N ALA A 610 -1.21 20.42 -37.05
CA ALA A 610 -2.31 21.30 -36.64
C ALA A 610 -1.82 22.56 -35.90
N ARG A 611 -0.76 22.47 -35.08
CA ARG A 611 -0.10 23.64 -34.49
C ARG A 611 0.62 24.48 -35.55
N ALA A 612 1.28 23.86 -36.53
CA ALA A 612 1.90 24.57 -37.66
C ALA A 612 0.87 25.23 -38.58
N THR A 613 -0.25 24.58 -38.86
CA THR A 613 -1.33 25.09 -39.73
C THR A 613 -2.01 26.31 -39.13
N ARG A 614 -2.19 26.36 -37.79
CA ARG A 614 -2.66 27.56 -37.10
C ARG A 614 -1.73 28.76 -37.32
N LYS A 615 -0.40 28.58 -37.24
CA LYS A 615 0.58 29.63 -37.54
C LYS A 615 0.56 30.06 -39.02
N LYS A 616 0.46 29.11 -39.96
CA LYS A 616 0.35 29.39 -41.41
C LYS A 616 -0.94 30.15 -41.79
N LYS A 617 -2.08 29.86 -41.14
CA LYS A 617 -3.34 30.60 -41.35
C LYS A 617 -3.21 32.09 -40.98
N TRP A 618 -2.53 32.42 -39.87
CA TRP A 618 -2.26 33.81 -39.49
C TRP A 618 -1.32 34.54 -40.45
N TRP A 619 -0.31 33.84 -40.97
CA TRP A 619 0.55 34.39 -42.04
C TRP A 619 -0.21 34.68 -43.34
N CYS A 620 -1.09 33.76 -43.76
CA CYS A 620 -1.94 33.96 -44.93
C CYS A 620 -2.91 35.14 -44.74
N LEU A 621 -3.54 35.26 -43.57
CA LEU A 621 -4.37 36.41 -43.20
C LEU A 621 -3.59 37.74 -43.32
N GLY A 622 -2.36 37.79 -42.79
CA GLY A 622 -1.48 38.96 -42.89
C GLY A 622 -1.15 39.37 -44.33
N ILE A 623 -0.86 38.38 -45.20
CA ILE A 623 -0.61 38.63 -46.63
C ILE A 623 -1.87 39.15 -47.33
N CYS A 624 -3.05 38.58 -47.07
CA CYS A 624 -4.31 39.07 -47.62
C CYS A 624 -4.62 40.51 -47.18
N VAL A 625 -4.41 40.85 -45.90
CA VAL A 625 -4.57 42.23 -45.40
C VAL A 625 -3.59 43.19 -46.08
N ALA A 626 -2.32 42.79 -46.27
CA ALA A 626 -1.35 43.60 -46.99
C ALA A 626 -1.74 43.86 -48.45
N ILE A 627 -2.25 42.84 -49.16
CA ILE A 627 -2.76 42.98 -50.53
C ILE A 627 -3.96 43.93 -50.58
N ILE A 628 -4.91 43.83 -49.63
CA ILE A 628 -6.05 44.75 -49.54
C ILE A 628 -5.59 46.19 -49.32
N ILE A 629 -4.59 46.42 -48.44
CA ILE A 629 -4.01 47.76 -48.22
C ILE A 629 -3.37 48.30 -49.51
N ILE A 630 -2.64 47.48 -50.26
CA ILE A 630 -2.04 47.87 -51.55
C ILE A 630 -3.12 48.22 -52.58
N ILE A 631 -4.20 47.43 -52.67
CA ILE A 631 -5.34 47.72 -53.56
C ILE A 631 -6.02 49.04 -53.16
N VAL A 632 -6.24 49.28 -51.87
CA VAL A 632 -6.80 50.54 -51.37
C VAL A 632 -5.89 51.72 -51.71
N ILE A 633 -4.57 51.59 -51.57
CA ILE A 633 -3.61 52.63 -51.98
C ILE A 633 -3.67 52.88 -53.50
N ILE A 634 -3.72 51.84 -54.33
CA ILE A 634 -3.84 51.97 -55.80
C ILE A 634 -5.18 52.64 -56.17
N VAL A 635 -6.28 52.27 -55.53
CA VAL A 635 -7.60 52.88 -55.74
C VAL A 635 -7.62 54.34 -55.27
N LEU A 636 -6.99 54.67 -54.15
CA LEU A 636 -6.85 56.05 -53.69
C LEU A 636 -5.99 56.87 -54.66
N ILE A 637 -4.86 56.35 -55.13
CA ILE A 637 -4.04 57.00 -56.17
C ILE A 637 -4.85 57.18 -57.45
N TYR A 638 -5.59 56.16 -57.92
CA TYR A 638 -6.46 56.28 -59.09
C TYR A 638 -7.55 57.35 -58.89
N ILE A 639 -8.19 57.40 -57.72
CA ILE A 639 -9.22 58.39 -57.41
C ILE A 639 -8.63 59.81 -57.32
N PHE A 640 -7.47 60.00 -56.69
CA PHE A 640 -6.88 61.32 -56.47
C PHE A 640 -6.06 61.85 -57.66
N VAL A 641 -5.45 60.97 -58.46
CA VAL A 641 -4.55 61.34 -59.58
C VAL A 641 -5.25 61.22 -60.95
N ILE A 642 -6.16 60.26 -61.14
CA ILE A 642 -6.80 59.99 -62.44
C ILE A 642 -8.28 60.41 -62.46
N ARG A 643 -9.02 60.22 -61.36
CA ARG A 643 -10.40 60.71 -61.19
C ARG A 643 -10.50 62.06 -60.48
N GLY A 644 -9.36 62.64 -60.07
CA GLY A 644 -9.24 63.90 -59.33
C GLY A 644 -9.50 65.19 -60.13
N THR A 645 -10.03 65.08 -61.35
CA THR A 645 -10.37 66.23 -62.21
C THR A 645 -11.74 66.07 -62.89
N SER A 646 -12.83 66.13 -62.12
CA SER A 646 -14.10 66.75 -62.55
C SER A 646 -15.18 66.77 -61.45
N GLY A 647 -15.88 67.91 -61.33
CA GLY A 647 -17.27 67.95 -60.84
C GLY A 647 -17.47 67.85 -59.32
N GLY A 648 -17.31 68.95 -58.59
CA GLY A 648 -17.78 69.04 -57.21
C GLY A 648 -19.26 69.42 -57.12
N ASN A 649 -19.94 68.98 -56.05
CA ASN A 649 -21.00 69.79 -55.44
C ASN A 649 -20.99 69.61 -53.91
N LYS A 650 -21.23 70.70 -53.17
CA LYS A 650 -21.16 70.73 -51.70
C LYS A 650 -22.57 70.54 -51.14
N ASN A 651 -22.81 69.49 -50.33
CA ASN A 651 -23.88 69.53 -49.32
C ASN A 651 -23.84 68.45 -48.22
N SER A 652 -23.00 67.41 -48.28
CA SER A 652 -22.89 66.39 -47.20
C SER A 652 -21.97 66.78 -46.03
N LYS A 653 -21.36 67.96 -46.05
CA LYS A 653 -20.28 68.37 -45.13
C LYS A 653 -20.74 68.85 -43.75
N ARG A 654 -21.93 68.43 -43.29
CA ARG A 654 -22.49 68.77 -41.96
C ARG A 654 -23.04 67.58 -41.16
N GLU A 655 -23.17 66.39 -41.76
CA GLU A 655 -23.73 65.21 -41.05
C GLU A 655 -22.65 64.20 -40.61
N LEU A 656 -21.39 64.37 -41.03
CA LEU A 656 -20.30 63.44 -40.69
C LEU A 656 -19.46 63.86 -39.46
N GLU A 657 -19.55 65.12 -39.02
CA GLU A 657 -18.80 65.63 -37.85
C GLU A 657 -19.54 65.35 -36.50
N ASP A 658 -20.85 65.09 -36.54
CA ASP A 658 -21.67 64.83 -35.35
C ASP A 658 -21.62 63.35 -34.88
N LEU A 659 -21.47 62.43 -35.84
CA LEU A 659 -21.34 60.99 -35.58
C LEU A 659 -19.98 60.58 -35.01
N THR A 660 -18.90 61.29 -35.36
CA THR A 660 -17.55 61.02 -34.81
C THR A 660 -17.37 61.58 -33.39
N THR A 661 -18.08 62.64 -33.03
CA THR A 661 -17.95 63.29 -31.72
C THR A 661 -18.64 62.49 -30.60
N THR A 662 -19.72 61.78 -30.94
CA THR A 662 -20.50 60.95 -30.00
C THR A 662 -19.78 59.64 -29.61
N ALA A 663 -18.93 59.09 -30.48
CA ALA A 663 -18.21 57.84 -30.21
C ALA A 663 -16.95 58.02 -29.31
N VAL A 664 -16.44 59.25 -29.17
CA VAL A 664 -15.20 59.54 -28.42
C VAL A 664 -15.46 59.86 -26.94
N SER A 665 -16.71 60.17 -26.56
CA SER A 665 -17.08 60.48 -25.17
C SER A 665 -17.36 59.25 -24.31
N SER A 666 -17.78 58.12 -24.89
CA SER A 666 -18.20 56.91 -24.15
C SER A 666 -17.05 56.03 -23.66
N LEU A 667 -15.82 56.22 -24.17
CA LEU A 667 -14.63 55.41 -23.83
C LEU A 667 -13.67 56.09 -22.83
N ARG A 668 -14.10 57.18 -22.18
CA ARG A 668 -13.29 57.94 -21.20
C ARG A 668 -13.77 57.83 -19.74
N SER A 669 -14.72 56.97 -19.43
CA SER A 669 -15.13 56.64 -18.07
C SER A 669 -14.97 55.14 -17.79
N ILE A 670 -14.50 54.82 -16.59
CA ILE A 670 -14.30 53.46 -16.02
C ILE A 670 -13.02 52.73 -16.52
N ALA A 671 -12.04 52.38 -15.67
CA ALA A 671 -11.73 52.84 -14.31
C ALA A 671 -10.25 52.53 -13.93
N VAL A 672 -9.68 53.41 -13.11
CA VAL A 672 -8.59 53.15 -12.14
C VAL A 672 -9.24 53.43 -10.78
N PRO A 673 -9.17 52.57 -9.75
CA PRO A 673 -7.99 52.49 -8.84
C PRO A 673 -7.79 51.07 -8.21
N HIS A 674 -6.92 50.77 -7.23
CA HIS A 674 -6.18 51.55 -6.22
C HIS A 674 -4.85 50.87 -5.82
N THR A 675 -3.85 51.66 -5.43
CA THR A 675 -2.73 51.22 -4.56
C THR A 675 -2.91 51.74 -3.13
N ARG A 676 -2.28 51.09 -2.13
CA ARG A 676 -1.98 51.71 -0.82
C ARG A 676 -0.52 51.51 -0.44
N ARG A 677 0.00 52.49 0.32
CA ARG A 677 1.41 52.76 0.66
C ARG A 677 2.04 51.72 1.59
N PHE A 678 3.38 51.58 1.56
CA PHE A 678 4.27 52.19 2.58
C PHE A 678 5.70 52.42 2.03
N VAL A 679 6.56 53.10 2.81
CA VAL A 679 7.79 53.82 2.36
C VAL A 679 9.07 53.22 3.04
N PRO A 680 10.32 53.74 2.87
CA PRO A 680 11.34 53.17 1.97
C PRO A 680 12.66 52.71 2.67
N ARG A 681 13.59 52.12 1.89
CA ARG A 681 15.04 52.43 2.02
C ARG A 681 15.80 52.23 0.71
N ALA A 682 16.94 52.91 0.56
CA ALA A 682 17.68 53.06 -0.69
C ALA A 682 19.09 52.44 -0.64
N THR A 683 19.62 52.04 -1.80
CA THR A 683 20.98 52.31 -2.37
C THR A 683 21.06 51.56 -3.71
N VAL A 684 21.30 52.17 -4.88
CA VAL A 684 22.50 52.90 -5.35
C VAL A 684 23.65 51.94 -5.75
N ASP A 685 23.61 51.58 -7.04
CA ASP A 685 24.68 51.77 -8.04
C ASP A 685 25.51 50.59 -8.59
N ASN A 686 25.79 50.73 -9.88
CA ASN A 686 26.87 50.19 -10.75
C ASN A 686 27.20 48.68 -10.82
N GLY A 687 27.21 48.18 -12.07
CA GLY A 687 27.65 46.82 -12.43
C GLY A 687 27.62 46.58 -13.94
N SER A 688 28.64 47.06 -14.65
CA SER A 688 28.66 47.13 -16.12
C SER A 688 29.16 45.85 -16.82
N ARG A 689 28.64 45.62 -18.03
CA ARG A 689 29.32 45.09 -19.24
C ARG A 689 29.70 43.59 -19.35
N GLN A 690 29.43 43.10 -20.57
CA GLN A 690 30.14 42.06 -21.34
C GLN A 690 30.04 40.59 -20.82
N GLY A 691 29.92 39.58 -21.68
CA GLY A 691 29.84 39.64 -23.15
C GLY A 691 29.43 38.32 -23.82
N THR A 692 29.02 38.46 -25.08
CA THR A 692 28.95 37.45 -26.16
C THR A 692 29.96 36.30 -26.00
N ASN A 693 29.55 35.04 -25.88
CA ASN A 693 29.00 34.08 -26.87
C ASN A 693 30.03 32.93 -27.10
N PRO A 694 29.62 31.73 -27.56
CA PRO A 694 30.32 30.48 -27.26
C PRO A 694 31.21 29.98 -28.40
N LEU A 695 31.98 28.91 -28.12
CA LEU A 695 32.15 27.72 -28.97
C LEU A 695 33.08 26.71 -28.27
N PHE A 696 32.53 25.67 -27.65
CA PHE A 696 32.77 24.24 -27.95
C PHE A 696 31.90 23.37 -27.03
#